data_AF-A0A821HXU9-F1
#
_entry.id   AF-A0A821HXU9-F1
#
_cell.length_a   1.000
_cell.length_b   1.000
_cell.length_c   1.000
_cell.angle_alpha   90.00
_cell.angle_beta   90.00
_cell.angle_gamma   90.00
#
_symmetry.space_group_name_H-M   'P 1'
#
loop_
_entity.id
_entity.type
_entity.pdbx_description
1 polymer ?
#
loop_
_entity_poly.entity_id
_entity_poly.type
_entity_poly.pdbx_seq_one_letter_code
_entity_poly.pdbx_strand_id
1 'polypeptide(L)'
;MPSDIDFRELLINLDDEMSIEERKRFVFLLGDDIPRRKRDEPLVDIFTILIDRGRISRMNCNYLVEILTRMKLTALAYQVARFETKNSPSISLPPELENSQPISNADISSAATDDNRRTNAPTLEEFWNDINASDAMIISDYEQNTPIDTKPVIVKPESPIIPLSLEDIDLKVFENDSWSDEFLQKINVNIHPYEYQRELVQSAIQAGNTIICLRTGGGKTFVAALLLKYYSIKKMTLSNENGTKFLAFFIVPRRAMLKQQLEKLKQIGNLRIIACDENNDVTRYINNYDVLVCTPQKFLNGLKAKTILLSDIDLLCFDECHDTVVRNQYVGIMQYLMCQKIAHIPPVSSSPIIIGLTAVIGLHRSSSSQITHHLAVLCATFNCFTITTVMKKENEIELEQYVSRTSEDEIICINKQKAFDSLRLSIESELKNLILQLFLNKDTNPLRIFPEKDFDMNGYEQNLEILKQSEQKNQHFSSVILINYILAIYRHLRALTDLTPELVLSDLKDYFEMIYKSREHPIDIDTLIYEKCQNLFKKKLTEIEESGQVLSNPKLDKLVELLKKHAEKSNNRALALVERTFYAKKICEFLQNHSELKPCWLVSQSGVDSKKSNKKEDSILNDFRTGVYNVMISTDVVQAGLDIPECSLVLRYDFVPDSIGTVQARVRARTVGCAYYLITTKDSQNYMKELDNRQCEQDLKEVLETWKGISSDLFKEQVMKKQTSLITEWNESLTKTLITETTMLKNIELIGDVLCRACGYLLGKLSQVRQHGQSYFISDHDFYNRIEEKVSSEPQEYLKTLVTGKALCGSKNCRTELGCIQVLKDYQKISPIYPLKCESIKIKLIEKETGKEQIILKKKWKKMPFTIPLLEIPCTQNNDDIFYDAFDILPSD
;
A
#
# COMPACT_ATOMS: atom_id res chain seq x y z
N MET A 1 27.93 -22.77 0.03
CA MET A 1 28.68 -21.80 0.85
C MET A 1 28.48 -20.41 0.26
N PRO A 2 28.44 -19.33 1.05
CA PRO A 2 28.39 -17.96 0.51
C PRO A 2 29.69 -17.67 -0.27
N SER A 3 29.60 -16.79 -1.27
CA SER A 3 30.69 -16.38 -2.18
C SER A 3 31.85 -15.64 -1.51
N ASP A 4 31.77 -15.41 -0.20
CA ASP A 4 32.55 -14.40 0.52
C ASP A 4 33.63 -14.99 1.43
N ILE A 5 33.88 -16.31 1.35
CA ILE A 5 34.97 -16.97 2.08
C ILE A 5 36.30 -16.47 1.51
N ASP A 6 37.21 -16.02 2.39
CA ASP A 6 38.56 -15.59 2.01
C ASP A 6 39.57 -16.75 2.00
N PHE A 7 40.78 -16.52 1.49
CA PHE A 7 41.77 -17.59 1.35
C PHE A 7 42.28 -18.13 2.70
N ARG A 8 42.24 -17.34 3.79
CA ARG A 8 42.65 -17.80 5.13
C ARG A 8 41.58 -18.67 5.76
N GLU A 9 40.33 -18.27 5.63
CA GLU A 9 39.17 -19.00 6.13
C GLU A 9 38.99 -20.32 5.36
N LEU A 10 39.33 -20.35 4.06
CA LEU A 10 39.46 -21.60 3.30
C LEU A 10 40.51 -22.52 3.92
N LEU A 11 41.71 -22.00 4.23
CA LEU A 11 42.80 -22.81 4.79
C LEU A 11 42.44 -23.40 6.17
N ILE A 12 41.69 -22.66 6.98
CA ILE A 12 41.21 -23.13 8.29
C ILE A 12 40.14 -24.22 8.10
N ASN A 13 39.22 -24.04 7.16
CA ASN A 13 38.17 -25.03 6.86
C ASN A 13 38.68 -26.28 6.12
N LEU A 14 39.90 -26.25 5.58
CA LEU A 14 40.57 -27.43 5.01
C LEU A 14 41.06 -28.42 6.07
N ASP A 15 41.03 -28.07 7.36
CA ASP A 15 41.71 -28.83 8.40
C ASP A 15 41.05 -30.18 8.73
N ASP A 16 39.75 -30.35 8.45
CA ASP A 16 38.95 -31.50 8.88
C ASP A 16 38.79 -32.62 7.83
N GLU A 17 39.07 -32.39 6.54
CA GLU A 17 38.73 -33.35 5.47
C GLU A 17 39.88 -33.76 4.51
N MET A 18 41.10 -33.22 4.65
CA MET A 18 42.22 -33.48 3.73
C MET A 18 43.50 -33.97 4.40
N SER A 19 44.26 -34.85 3.74
CA SER A 19 45.57 -35.28 4.24
C SER A 19 46.61 -34.15 4.22
N ILE A 20 47.64 -34.25 5.06
CA ILE A 20 48.73 -33.24 5.15
C ILE A 20 49.47 -33.09 3.81
N GLU A 21 49.59 -34.16 3.02
CA GLU A 21 50.24 -34.13 1.70
C GLU A 21 49.37 -33.44 0.64
N GLU A 22 48.06 -33.66 0.65
CA GLU A 22 47.12 -32.96 -0.24
C GLU A 22 47.04 -31.47 0.09
N ARG A 23 47.07 -31.10 1.38
CA ARG A 23 47.15 -29.70 1.84
C ARG A 23 48.42 -29.02 1.36
N LYS A 24 49.58 -29.66 1.55
CA LYS A 24 50.85 -29.14 1.04
C LYS A 24 50.82 -28.95 -0.47
N ARG A 25 50.19 -29.87 -1.21
CA ARG A 25 50.04 -29.77 -2.66
C ARG A 25 49.09 -28.66 -3.09
N PHE A 26 47.96 -28.47 -2.40
CA PHE A 26 46.99 -27.40 -2.66
C PHE A 26 47.57 -26.02 -2.35
N VAL A 27 48.27 -25.87 -1.23
CA VAL A 27 48.96 -24.64 -0.85
C VAL A 27 50.16 -24.36 -1.74
N PHE A 28 50.92 -25.38 -2.17
CA PHE A 28 52.00 -25.21 -3.14
C PHE A 28 51.47 -24.75 -4.50
N LEU A 29 50.31 -25.26 -4.92
CA LEU A 29 49.67 -24.84 -6.16
C LEU A 29 49.18 -23.39 -6.05
N LEU A 30 48.38 -23.01 -5.05
CA LEU A 30 47.78 -21.67 -4.98
C LEU A 30 48.65 -20.60 -4.31
N GLY A 31 49.53 -21.00 -3.39
CA GLY A 31 50.19 -20.11 -2.43
C GLY A 31 51.34 -19.28 -3.00
N ASP A 32 52.05 -19.77 -4.02
CA ASP A 32 53.17 -19.05 -4.65
C ASP A 32 52.69 -17.99 -5.65
N ASP A 33 51.48 -18.14 -6.19
CA ASP A 33 50.92 -17.27 -7.22
C ASP A 33 49.98 -16.17 -6.69
N ILE A 34 49.52 -16.27 -5.44
CA ILE A 34 48.67 -15.25 -4.80
C ILE A 34 49.53 -14.31 -3.93
N PRO A 35 49.65 -13.01 -4.31
CA PRO A 35 50.39 -12.03 -3.51
C PRO A 35 49.83 -11.95 -2.09
N ARG A 36 50.69 -11.92 -1.07
CA ARG A 36 50.28 -11.91 0.36
C ARG A 36 49.23 -10.84 0.70
N ARG A 37 49.21 -9.71 -0.02
CA ARG A 37 48.26 -8.59 0.18
C ARG A 37 46.84 -8.86 -0.33
N LYS A 38 46.63 -9.90 -1.15
CA LYS A 38 45.33 -10.25 -1.75
C LYS A 38 44.70 -11.50 -1.15
N ARG A 39 45.29 -12.07 -0.10
CA ARG A 39 44.79 -13.30 0.53
C ARG A 39 43.53 -13.08 1.41
N ASP A 40 43.18 -11.82 1.64
CA ASP A 40 42.01 -11.39 2.40
C ASP A 40 40.86 -10.95 1.45
N GLU A 41 41.00 -11.15 0.13
CA GLU A 41 39.93 -10.92 -0.86
C GLU A 41 39.06 -12.18 -1.02
N PRO A 42 37.78 -12.05 -1.47
CA PRO A 42 36.91 -13.19 -1.73
C PRO A 42 37.54 -14.18 -2.71
N LEU A 43 37.38 -15.48 -2.48
CA LEU A 43 37.96 -16.53 -3.32
C LEU A 43 37.54 -16.43 -4.79
N VAL A 44 36.32 -15.97 -5.07
CA VAL A 44 35.82 -15.77 -6.44
C VAL A 44 36.71 -14.79 -7.21
N ASP A 45 37.11 -13.69 -6.57
CA ASP A 45 37.94 -12.67 -7.19
C ASP A 45 39.38 -13.17 -7.37
N ILE A 46 39.92 -13.89 -6.39
CA ILE A 46 41.25 -14.50 -6.46
C ILE A 46 41.33 -15.50 -7.62
N PHE A 47 40.37 -16.40 -7.74
CA PHE A 47 40.34 -17.40 -8.81
C PHE A 47 40.10 -16.76 -10.17
N THR A 48 39.25 -15.73 -10.26
CA THR A 48 39.06 -14.97 -11.50
C THR A 48 40.37 -14.32 -11.97
N ILE A 49 41.15 -13.72 -11.06
CA ILE A 49 42.46 -13.13 -11.38
C ILE A 49 43.47 -14.20 -11.85
N LEU A 50 43.51 -15.37 -11.19
CA LEU A 50 44.41 -16.46 -11.56
C LEU A 50 44.05 -17.08 -12.92
N ILE A 51 42.74 -17.15 -13.21
CA ILE A 51 42.16 -17.59 -14.49
C ILE A 51 42.56 -16.60 -15.59
N ASP A 52 42.30 -15.30 -15.40
CA ASP A 52 42.56 -14.25 -16.40
C ASP A 52 44.06 -14.10 -16.71
N ARG A 53 44.93 -14.40 -15.74
CA ARG A 53 46.39 -14.42 -15.93
C ARG A 53 46.92 -15.73 -16.54
N GLY A 54 46.04 -16.67 -16.88
CA GLY A 54 46.40 -17.95 -17.51
C GLY A 54 47.28 -18.84 -16.63
N ARG A 55 47.24 -18.67 -15.30
CA ARG A 55 48.09 -19.45 -14.38
C ARG A 55 47.46 -20.77 -13.97
N ILE A 56 46.14 -20.86 -14.03
CA ILE A 56 45.40 -22.10 -13.72
C ILE A 56 45.67 -23.20 -14.76
N SER A 57 45.95 -22.88 -16.03
CA SER A 57 46.26 -23.90 -17.06
C SER A 57 47.57 -24.66 -16.86
N ARG A 58 48.49 -24.15 -16.01
CA ARG A 58 49.71 -24.85 -15.58
C ARG A 58 49.50 -25.70 -14.32
N MET A 59 48.43 -25.42 -13.57
CA MET A 59 48.01 -26.23 -12.43
C MET A 59 47.06 -27.32 -12.92
N ASN A 60 47.03 -28.45 -12.23
CA ASN A 60 46.16 -29.56 -12.63
C ASN A 60 44.69 -29.19 -12.36
N CYS A 61 44.00 -28.59 -13.34
CA CYS A 61 42.63 -28.09 -13.26
C CYS A 61 41.66 -29.15 -12.73
N ASN A 62 41.78 -30.39 -13.19
CA ASN A 62 40.98 -31.52 -12.71
C ASN A 62 41.11 -31.73 -11.20
N TYR A 63 42.32 -31.60 -10.65
CA TYR A 63 42.57 -31.72 -9.21
C TYR A 63 41.94 -30.56 -8.42
N LEU A 64 41.95 -29.35 -8.97
CA LEU A 64 41.30 -28.18 -8.35
C LEU A 64 39.77 -28.30 -8.37
N VAL A 65 39.18 -28.75 -9.49
CA VAL A 65 37.73 -28.97 -9.60
C VAL A 65 37.28 -30.05 -8.63
N GLU A 66 38.03 -31.15 -8.51
CA GLU A 66 37.72 -32.23 -7.58
C GLU A 66 37.72 -31.75 -6.11
N ILE A 67 38.76 -31.01 -5.70
CA ILE A 67 38.84 -30.46 -4.34
C ILE A 67 37.71 -29.46 -4.08
N LEU A 68 37.49 -28.50 -4.99
CA LEU A 68 36.45 -27.48 -4.82
C LEU A 68 35.04 -28.08 -4.79
N THR A 69 34.81 -29.17 -5.53
CA THR A 69 33.53 -29.91 -5.52
C THR A 69 33.34 -30.65 -4.21
N ARG A 70 34.39 -31.32 -3.69
CA ARG A 70 34.36 -31.96 -2.36
C ARG A 70 34.05 -30.95 -1.25
N MET A 71 34.58 -29.73 -1.35
CA MET A 71 34.31 -28.62 -0.44
C MET A 71 32.92 -27.96 -0.64
N LYS A 72 32.08 -28.48 -1.54
CA LYS A 72 30.75 -27.93 -1.89
C LYS A 72 30.79 -26.48 -2.38
N LEU A 73 31.89 -26.07 -3.01
CA LEU A 73 32.08 -24.79 -3.70
C LEU A 73 31.77 -24.94 -5.19
N THR A 74 30.58 -25.46 -5.51
CA THR A 74 30.18 -25.88 -6.86
C THR A 74 30.20 -24.77 -7.90
N ALA A 75 29.86 -23.52 -7.53
CA ALA A 75 29.95 -22.38 -8.44
C ALA A 75 31.40 -22.07 -8.85
N LEU A 76 32.35 -22.19 -7.92
CA LEU A 76 33.77 -21.95 -8.17
C LEU A 76 34.38 -23.11 -8.97
N ALA A 77 34.03 -24.35 -8.62
CA ALA A 77 34.41 -25.55 -9.36
C ALA A 77 33.93 -25.49 -10.82
N TYR A 78 32.68 -25.03 -11.05
CA TYR A 78 32.12 -24.80 -12.39
C TYR A 78 32.93 -23.77 -13.19
N GLN A 79 33.33 -22.65 -12.57
CA GLN A 79 34.14 -21.61 -13.23
C GLN A 79 35.52 -22.12 -13.64
N VAL A 80 36.21 -22.86 -12.77
CA VAL A 80 37.52 -23.47 -13.07
C VAL A 80 37.40 -24.50 -14.20
N ALA A 81 36.39 -25.38 -14.15
CA ALA A 81 36.16 -26.40 -15.17
C ALA A 81 35.82 -25.78 -16.56
N ARG A 82 35.09 -24.66 -16.57
CA ARG A 82 34.72 -23.95 -17.80
C ARG A 82 35.92 -23.27 -18.47
N PHE A 83 36.94 -22.87 -17.70
CA PHE A 83 38.14 -22.26 -18.26
C PHE A 83 39.02 -23.26 -19.02
N GLU A 84 39.13 -24.50 -18.53
CA GLU A 84 39.90 -25.57 -19.19
C GLU A 84 39.22 -26.03 -20.50
N THR A 85 37.90 -26.20 -20.48
CA THR A 85 37.11 -26.60 -21.67
C THR A 85 37.14 -25.57 -22.81
N LYS A 86 37.34 -24.28 -22.52
CA LYS A 86 37.59 -23.24 -23.54
C LYS A 86 38.95 -23.37 -24.23
N ASN A 87 39.93 -24.02 -23.60
CA ASN A 87 41.31 -24.11 -24.09
C ASN A 87 41.72 -25.54 -24.56
N SER A 88 40.92 -26.58 -24.30
CA SER A 88 41.12 -27.95 -24.83
C SER A 88 39.77 -28.72 -24.86
N PRO A 89 39.20 -29.10 -26.02
CA PRO A 89 37.81 -29.56 -26.13
C PRO A 89 37.52 -31.02 -25.71
N SER A 90 38.49 -31.76 -25.15
CA SER A 90 38.44 -33.23 -25.09
C SER A 90 38.03 -33.83 -23.74
N ILE A 91 37.39 -33.08 -22.83
CA ILE A 91 36.97 -33.59 -21.51
C ILE A 91 35.51 -33.21 -21.24
N SER A 92 34.66 -34.20 -20.89
CA SER A 92 33.28 -34.01 -20.46
C SER A 92 33.21 -33.61 -18.98
N LEU A 93 32.32 -32.67 -18.65
CA LEU A 93 32.06 -32.22 -17.27
C LEU A 93 31.46 -33.37 -16.43
N PRO A 94 31.74 -33.44 -15.12
CA PRO A 94 31.03 -34.34 -14.22
C PRO A 94 29.52 -34.03 -14.24
N PRO A 95 28.63 -35.05 -14.21
CA PRO A 95 27.18 -34.89 -14.41
C PRO A 95 26.48 -34.00 -13.36
N GLU A 96 27.11 -33.74 -12.22
CA GLU A 96 26.60 -32.86 -11.16
C GLU A 96 26.68 -31.36 -11.51
N LEU A 97 27.46 -30.99 -12.55
CA LEU A 97 27.73 -29.61 -12.96
C LEU A 97 27.05 -29.21 -14.29
N GLU A 98 26.43 -30.14 -15.02
CA GLU A 98 25.78 -29.85 -16.30
C GLU A 98 24.49 -29.02 -16.17
N ASN A 99 23.89 -28.94 -14.98
CA ASN A 99 22.60 -28.29 -14.75
C ASN A 99 22.64 -26.89 -14.11
N SER A 100 23.82 -26.25 -14.04
CA SER A 100 23.94 -24.85 -13.60
C SER A 100 24.34 -23.93 -14.76
N GLN A 101 23.38 -23.16 -15.27
CA GLN A 101 23.60 -22.16 -16.33
C GLN A 101 23.91 -20.75 -15.77
N PRO A 102 24.62 -19.91 -16.56
CA PRO A 102 25.64 -18.99 -16.05
C PRO A 102 25.25 -17.49 -16.05
N ILE A 103 25.94 -16.71 -15.22
CA ILE A 103 25.95 -15.23 -15.21
C ILE A 103 26.85 -14.75 -16.38
N SER A 104 26.35 -13.88 -17.25
CA SER A 104 27.11 -13.32 -18.37
C SER A 104 27.83 -12.01 -18.00
N ASN A 105 29.16 -12.01 -18.13
CA ASN A 105 30.00 -10.81 -18.19
C ASN A 105 30.14 -10.37 -19.66
N ALA A 106 29.39 -9.35 -20.09
CA ALA A 106 29.67 -8.56 -21.29
C ALA A 106 28.84 -7.27 -21.25
N ASP A 107 29.46 -6.19 -20.76
CA ASP A 107 29.33 -4.80 -21.24
C ASP A 107 30.17 -3.87 -20.34
N ILE A 108 31.48 -4.16 -20.24
CA ILE A 108 32.48 -3.24 -19.70
C ILE A 108 33.66 -3.26 -20.66
N SER A 109 33.58 -2.49 -21.75
CA SER A 109 34.71 -1.75 -22.35
C SER A 109 34.37 -1.28 -23.77
N SER A 110 33.84 -0.07 -23.91
CA SER A 110 34.16 0.78 -25.06
C SER A 110 33.75 2.23 -24.79
N ALA A 111 34.65 3.15 -25.13
CA ALA A 111 34.52 4.61 -25.10
C ALA A 111 34.97 5.33 -23.81
N ALA A 112 36.29 5.34 -23.60
CA ALA A 112 36.97 6.55 -23.11
C ALA A 112 37.57 7.26 -24.34
N THR A 113 37.08 8.45 -24.66
CA THR A 113 37.82 9.69 -25.02
C THR A 113 36.88 10.74 -25.61
N ASP A 114 36.84 11.90 -24.96
CA ASP A 114 36.49 13.26 -25.43
C ASP A 114 35.14 13.51 -26.13
N ASP A 115 34.22 14.23 -25.46
CA ASP A 115 34.09 15.67 -25.69
C ASP A 115 33.21 16.38 -24.63
N ASN A 116 33.65 17.57 -24.22
CA ASN A 116 32.99 18.45 -23.24
C ASN A 116 31.82 19.22 -23.89
N ARG A 117 30.59 19.06 -23.40
CA ARG A 117 29.55 20.12 -23.37
C ARG A 117 28.37 19.72 -22.47
N ARG A 118 28.20 20.47 -21.38
CA ARG A 118 27.13 20.31 -20.37
C ARG A 118 25.77 20.68 -20.93
N THR A 119 24.84 19.73 -20.88
CA THR A 119 23.39 19.97 -20.73
C THR A 119 22.87 18.93 -19.75
N ASN A 120 22.36 19.37 -18.61
CA ASN A 120 21.96 18.52 -17.47
C ASN A 120 20.69 17.74 -17.81
N ALA A 121 20.82 16.43 -18.02
CA ALA A 121 19.72 15.46 -17.91
C ALA A 121 20.00 14.58 -16.68
N PRO A 122 19.01 14.35 -15.79
CA PRO A 122 19.23 13.58 -14.58
C PRO A 122 19.47 12.09 -14.88
N THR A 123 20.32 11.47 -14.09
CA THR A 123 20.71 10.05 -14.21
C THR A 123 19.63 9.12 -13.66
N LEU A 124 19.64 7.85 -14.11
CA LEU A 124 18.73 6.79 -13.66
C LEU A 124 18.77 6.57 -12.13
N GLU A 125 19.86 6.89 -11.44
CA GLU A 125 19.93 6.84 -9.96
C GLU A 125 19.26 8.05 -9.27
N GLU A 126 19.30 9.24 -9.87
CA GLU A 126 18.55 10.41 -9.38
C GLU A 126 17.04 10.18 -9.54
N PHE A 127 16.64 9.49 -10.61
CA PHE A 127 15.27 9.06 -10.86
C PHE A 127 14.71 8.12 -9.77
N TRP A 128 15.53 7.21 -9.26
CA TRP A 128 15.12 6.27 -8.20
C TRP A 128 15.15 6.89 -6.80
N ASN A 129 15.92 7.95 -6.59
CA ASN A 129 15.96 8.65 -5.30
C ASN A 129 14.80 9.66 -5.13
N ASP A 130 14.30 10.26 -6.21
CA ASP A 130 13.13 11.15 -6.17
C ASP A 130 11.80 10.40 -5.91
N ILE A 131 11.70 9.13 -6.32
CA ILE A 131 10.54 8.26 -6.01
C ILE A 131 10.56 7.83 -4.53
N ASN A 132 11.74 7.58 -3.95
CA ASN A 132 11.86 7.16 -2.55
C ASN A 132 11.67 8.30 -1.52
N ALA A 133 11.67 9.57 -1.96
CA ALA A 133 11.43 10.72 -1.09
C ALA A 133 9.93 11.06 -0.91
N SER A 134 9.05 10.59 -1.80
CA SER A 134 7.61 10.87 -1.78
C SER A 134 6.77 9.73 -1.17
N ASP A 135 7.35 8.53 -0.98
CA ASP A 135 6.64 7.31 -0.52
C ASP A 135 6.83 6.99 0.98
N ALA A 136 7.25 7.94 1.81
CA ALA A 136 7.42 7.72 3.26
C ALA A 136 6.14 7.90 4.11
N MET A 137 5.01 8.23 3.49
CA MET A 137 3.68 8.21 4.09
C MET A 137 2.77 7.37 3.18
N ILE A 138 1.84 6.61 3.76
CA ILE A 138 0.91 5.67 3.08
C ILE A 138 1.47 4.25 2.88
N ILE A 139 2.13 3.68 3.89
CA ILE A 139 2.05 2.21 4.12
C ILE A 139 2.04 1.98 5.63
N SER A 140 0.98 1.36 6.15
CA SER A 140 0.50 1.23 7.56
C SER A 140 -0.27 2.45 8.04
N ASP A 141 -1.54 2.37 8.41
CA ASP A 141 -2.24 1.32 9.15
C ASP A 141 -3.70 1.32 8.73
N TYR A 142 -4.31 0.16 8.49
CA TYR A 142 -5.77 -0.01 8.60
C TYR A 142 -6.12 -1.50 8.69
N GLU A 143 -6.10 -2.01 9.91
CA GLU A 143 -6.64 -3.31 10.27
C GLU A 143 -7.63 -3.12 11.44
N GLN A 144 -8.80 -3.78 11.30
CA GLN A 144 -9.70 -4.29 12.35
C GLN A 144 -10.85 -3.39 12.89
N ASN A 145 -12.06 -3.65 12.35
CA ASN A 145 -13.38 -3.47 12.99
C ASN A 145 -13.94 -4.83 13.50
N THR A 146 -14.71 -4.79 14.61
CA THR A 146 -15.58 -5.89 15.13
C THR A 146 -16.83 -5.30 15.80
N PRO A 147 -17.71 -6.13 16.37
CA PRO A 147 -18.88 -6.71 15.73
C PRO A 147 -20.13 -5.86 16.03
N ILE A 148 -20.95 -5.59 15.02
CA ILE A 148 -22.29 -5.07 15.27
C ILE A 148 -23.17 -6.28 15.60
N ASP A 149 -23.67 -6.28 16.83
CA ASP A 149 -24.75 -7.14 17.30
C ASP A 149 -26.00 -6.89 16.45
N THR A 150 -26.09 -7.61 15.34
CA THR A 150 -27.34 -7.88 14.65
C THR A 150 -27.57 -9.35 14.87
N LYS A 151 -28.55 -9.69 15.73
CA LYS A 151 -29.12 -11.03 15.74
C LYS A 151 -29.29 -11.46 14.28
N PRO A 152 -28.80 -12.64 13.89
CA PRO A 152 -28.89 -13.08 12.51
C PRO A 152 -30.34 -13.02 12.11
N VAL A 153 -30.66 -12.17 11.14
CA VAL A 153 -31.90 -12.34 10.39
C VAL A 153 -31.69 -13.64 9.64
N ILE A 154 -32.11 -14.74 10.26
CA ILE A 154 -32.27 -16.02 9.57
C ILE A 154 -33.42 -15.80 8.61
N VAL A 155 -33.11 -15.24 7.44
CA VAL A 155 -33.98 -15.37 6.28
C VAL A 155 -33.93 -16.86 5.96
N LYS A 156 -34.99 -17.58 6.32
CA LYS A 156 -35.20 -18.94 5.83
C LYS A 156 -35.00 -18.90 4.31
N PRO A 157 -34.26 -19.85 3.71
CA PRO A 157 -34.17 -19.92 2.26
C PRO A 157 -35.60 -19.96 1.72
N GLU A 158 -36.01 -18.89 1.05
CA GLU A 158 -37.28 -18.89 0.33
C GLU A 158 -37.11 -19.87 -0.81
N SER A 159 -37.68 -21.06 -0.59
CA SER A 159 -37.79 -22.17 -1.52
C SER A 159 -36.47 -22.91 -1.83
N PRO A 160 -36.51 -24.24 -2.00
CA PRO A 160 -35.41 -24.95 -2.63
C PRO A 160 -35.27 -24.43 -4.07
N ILE A 161 -34.15 -23.78 -4.36
CA ILE A 161 -33.77 -23.40 -5.73
C ILE A 161 -33.57 -24.71 -6.48
N ILE A 162 -34.48 -24.99 -7.41
CA ILE A 162 -34.41 -26.14 -8.32
C ILE A 162 -33.13 -25.98 -9.14
N PRO A 163 -32.19 -26.95 -9.13
CA PRO A 163 -31.06 -26.94 -10.05
C PRO A 163 -31.64 -27.00 -11.48
N LEU A 164 -31.39 -25.97 -12.28
CA LEU A 164 -31.80 -25.96 -13.68
C LEU A 164 -31.06 -27.07 -14.44
N SER A 165 -31.75 -27.67 -15.41
CA SER A 165 -31.13 -28.43 -16.51
C SER A 165 -30.33 -27.47 -17.38
N LEU A 166 -29.15 -27.08 -16.90
CA LEU A 166 -28.21 -26.17 -17.59
C LEU A 166 -27.55 -26.83 -18.82
N GLU A 167 -27.82 -28.12 -19.05
CA GLU A 167 -27.23 -28.97 -20.11
C GLU A 167 -27.67 -28.55 -21.53
N ASP A 168 -28.80 -27.86 -21.68
CA ASP A 168 -29.39 -27.50 -22.99
C ASP A 168 -29.10 -26.05 -23.44
N ILE A 169 -28.24 -25.30 -22.75
CA ILE A 169 -27.97 -23.89 -23.08
C ILE A 169 -26.89 -23.80 -24.18
N ASP A 170 -27.24 -23.23 -25.34
CA ASP A 170 -26.28 -22.95 -26.40
C ASP A 170 -25.35 -21.78 -26.05
N LEU A 171 -24.11 -22.09 -25.68
CA LEU A 171 -23.08 -21.11 -25.36
C LEU A 171 -22.68 -20.23 -26.54
N LYS A 172 -22.92 -20.66 -27.78
CA LYS A 172 -22.58 -19.88 -28.99
C LYS A 172 -23.35 -18.56 -29.06
N VAL A 173 -24.47 -18.43 -28.34
CA VAL A 173 -25.24 -17.18 -28.26
C VAL A 173 -24.44 -16.06 -27.59
N PHE A 174 -23.64 -16.39 -26.56
CA PHE A 174 -22.71 -15.42 -25.96
C PHE A 174 -21.60 -15.00 -26.93
N GLU A 175 -21.30 -15.84 -27.94
CA GLU A 175 -20.19 -15.67 -28.87
C GLU A 175 -20.57 -15.02 -30.20
N ASN A 176 -21.87 -14.96 -30.55
CA ASN A 176 -22.40 -14.56 -31.88
C ASN A 176 -23.40 -13.37 -31.85
N ASP A 177 -23.43 -12.58 -30.78
CA ASP A 177 -24.19 -11.30 -30.68
C ASP A 177 -25.73 -11.39 -30.88
N SER A 178 -26.35 -12.55 -30.58
CA SER A 178 -27.79 -12.83 -30.82
C SER A 178 -28.58 -13.11 -29.53
N TRP A 179 -28.53 -12.18 -28.59
CA TRP A 179 -29.17 -12.32 -27.27
C TRP A 179 -30.68 -12.04 -27.38
N SER A 180 -31.48 -13.10 -27.57
CA SER A 180 -32.95 -12.99 -27.58
C SER A 180 -33.54 -12.95 -26.18
N ASP A 181 -34.76 -12.42 -26.04
CA ASP A 181 -35.52 -12.46 -24.77
C ASP A 181 -35.69 -13.89 -24.25
N GLU A 182 -35.91 -14.85 -25.16
CA GLU A 182 -36.02 -16.26 -24.82
C GLU A 182 -34.71 -16.80 -24.21
N PHE A 183 -33.56 -16.39 -24.76
CA PHE A 183 -32.27 -16.76 -24.24
C PHE A 183 -32.01 -16.16 -22.86
N LEU A 184 -32.27 -14.86 -22.69
CA LEU A 184 -32.15 -14.16 -21.40
C LEU A 184 -33.03 -14.80 -20.32
N GLN A 185 -34.25 -15.20 -20.67
CA GLN A 185 -35.14 -15.97 -19.78
C GLN A 185 -34.58 -17.35 -19.44
N LYS A 186 -34.05 -18.10 -20.42
CA LYS A 186 -33.42 -19.42 -20.19
C LYS A 186 -32.24 -19.32 -19.23
N ILE A 187 -31.42 -18.29 -19.36
CA ILE A 187 -30.34 -18.06 -18.40
C ILE A 187 -30.83 -17.40 -17.12
N ASN A 188 -32.09 -16.98 -16.98
CA ASN A 188 -32.61 -16.23 -15.81
C ASN A 188 -31.82 -14.92 -15.56
N VAL A 189 -31.73 -14.08 -16.58
CA VAL A 189 -31.19 -12.72 -16.51
C VAL A 189 -32.34 -11.75 -16.79
N ASN A 190 -32.73 -10.98 -15.78
CA ASN A 190 -33.89 -10.08 -15.84
C ASN A 190 -33.56 -8.69 -16.40
N ILE A 191 -32.28 -8.41 -16.65
CA ILE A 191 -31.80 -7.11 -17.11
C ILE A 191 -31.24 -7.30 -18.52
N HIS A 192 -31.80 -6.59 -19.49
CA HIS A 192 -31.31 -6.67 -20.86
C HIS A 192 -29.96 -5.93 -20.98
N PRO A 193 -28.88 -6.59 -21.44
CA PRO A 193 -27.60 -5.94 -21.63
C PRO A 193 -27.62 -5.00 -22.84
N TYR A 194 -26.93 -3.87 -22.71
CA TYR A 194 -26.66 -2.96 -23.84
C TYR A 194 -25.77 -3.64 -24.89
N GLU A 195 -25.79 -3.17 -26.13
CA GLU A 195 -24.97 -3.74 -27.22
C GLU A 195 -23.47 -3.63 -26.88
N TYR A 196 -23.04 -2.49 -26.33
CA TYR A 196 -21.65 -2.33 -25.89
C TYR A 196 -21.25 -3.30 -24.77
N GLN A 197 -22.20 -3.75 -23.92
CA GLN A 197 -21.93 -4.73 -22.87
C GLN A 197 -21.80 -6.13 -23.45
N ARG A 198 -22.62 -6.47 -24.46
CA ARG A 198 -22.55 -7.74 -25.18
C ARG A 198 -21.24 -7.89 -25.94
N GLU A 199 -20.81 -6.83 -26.62
CA GLU A 199 -19.50 -6.77 -27.30
C GLU A 199 -18.34 -7.05 -26.34
N LEU A 200 -18.37 -6.46 -25.14
CA LEU A 200 -17.33 -6.69 -24.13
C LEU A 200 -17.33 -8.12 -23.61
N VAL A 201 -18.51 -8.72 -23.39
CA VAL A 201 -18.62 -10.13 -22.98
C VAL A 201 -18.05 -11.05 -24.06
N GLN A 202 -18.45 -10.85 -25.31
CA GLN A 202 -17.96 -11.63 -26.45
C GLN A 202 -16.44 -11.53 -26.60
N SER A 203 -15.90 -10.31 -26.56
CA SER A 203 -14.46 -10.05 -26.69
C SER A 203 -13.67 -10.65 -25.53
N ALA A 204 -14.20 -10.58 -24.30
CA ALA A 204 -13.56 -11.18 -23.14
C ALA A 204 -13.54 -12.72 -23.19
N ILE A 205 -14.61 -13.35 -23.69
CA ILE A 205 -14.68 -14.80 -23.89
C ILE A 205 -13.62 -15.24 -24.91
N GLN A 206 -13.48 -14.53 -26.03
CA GLN A 206 -12.48 -14.83 -27.06
C GLN A 206 -11.04 -14.64 -26.57
N ALA A 207 -10.81 -13.65 -25.71
CA ALA A 207 -9.48 -13.37 -25.15
C ALA A 207 -9.06 -14.37 -24.05
N GLY A 208 -10.00 -14.98 -23.33
CA GLY A 208 -9.73 -15.78 -22.14
C GLY A 208 -9.34 -14.90 -20.96
N ASN A 209 -8.03 -14.81 -20.67
CA ASN A 209 -7.54 -13.84 -19.67
C ASN A 209 -7.54 -12.44 -20.27
N THR A 210 -8.16 -11.48 -19.61
CA THR A 210 -8.28 -10.11 -20.13
C THR A 210 -8.46 -9.07 -19.02
N ILE A 211 -8.15 -7.82 -19.36
CA ILE A 211 -8.55 -6.65 -18.58
C ILE A 211 -9.67 -5.96 -19.35
N ILE A 212 -10.84 -5.84 -18.74
CA ILE A 212 -11.99 -5.12 -19.28
C ILE A 212 -11.88 -3.66 -18.83
N CYS A 213 -11.64 -2.78 -19.79
CA CYS A 213 -11.61 -1.35 -19.58
C CYS A 213 -12.93 -0.74 -20.07
N LEU A 214 -13.78 -0.36 -19.12
CA LEU A 214 -15.09 0.24 -19.38
C LEU A 214 -15.34 1.38 -18.40
N ARG A 215 -15.76 2.53 -18.94
CA ARG A 215 -16.01 3.76 -18.16
C ARG A 215 -16.89 3.50 -16.95
N THR A 216 -16.63 4.21 -15.84
CA THR A 216 -17.47 4.09 -14.64
C THR A 216 -18.91 4.50 -14.95
N GLY A 217 -19.89 3.76 -14.43
CA GLY A 217 -21.29 3.87 -14.83
C GLY A 217 -21.69 2.95 -15.98
N GLY A 218 -20.75 2.49 -16.81
CA GLY A 218 -21.05 1.60 -17.95
C GLY A 218 -21.49 0.17 -17.59
N GLY A 219 -21.48 -0.21 -16.31
CA GLY A 219 -21.92 -1.54 -15.88
C GLY A 219 -20.84 -2.63 -15.86
N LYS A 220 -19.59 -2.29 -15.50
CA LYS A 220 -18.48 -3.25 -15.34
C LYS A 220 -18.84 -4.50 -14.52
N THR A 221 -19.45 -4.30 -13.35
CA THR A 221 -19.87 -5.41 -12.47
C THR A 221 -20.92 -6.30 -13.17
N PHE A 222 -21.80 -5.72 -13.99
CA PHE A 222 -22.81 -6.46 -14.73
C PHE A 222 -22.17 -7.32 -15.84
N VAL A 223 -21.23 -6.75 -16.59
CA VAL A 223 -20.40 -7.50 -17.57
C VAL A 223 -19.66 -8.66 -16.89
N ALA A 224 -19.04 -8.42 -15.74
CA ALA A 224 -18.35 -9.46 -14.98
C ALA A 224 -19.28 -10.57 -14.49
N ALA A 225 -20.51 -10.22 -14.09
CA ALA A 225 -21.50 -11.18 -13.67
C ALA A 225 -22.05 -12.03 -14.84
N LEU A 226 -22.18 -11.45 -16.03
CA LEU A 226 -22.48 -12.21 -17.26
C LEU A 226 -21.36 -13.21 -17.59
N LEU A 227 -20.10 -12.81 -17.40
CA LEU A 227 -18.94 -13.69 -17.59
C LEU A 227 -18.91 -14.82 -16.55
N LEU A 228 -19.14 -14.52 -15.26
CA LEU A 228 -19.28 -15.54 -14.20
C LEU A 228 -20.34 -16.59 -14.59
N LYS A 229 -21.45 -16.14 -15.16
CA LYS A 229 -22.54 -16.99 -15.60
C LYS A 229 -22.16 -17.85 -16.81
N TYR A 230 -21.55 -17.26 -17.84
CA TYR A 230 -21.04 -18.00 -19.00
C TYR A 230 -20.09 -19.11 -18.57
N TYR A 231 -19.08 -18.80 -17.75
CA TYR A 231 -18.09 -19.79 -17.32
C TYR A 231 -18.69 -20.86 -16.39
N SER A 232 -19.68 -20.51 -15.57
CA SER A 232 -20.44 -21.48 -14.78
C SER A 232 -21.19 -22.47 -15.69
N ILE A 233 -21.96 -21.98 -16.67
CA ILE A 233 -22.70 -22.84 -17.61
C ILE A 233 -21.70 -23.70 -18.40
N LYS A 234 -20.63 -23.10 -18.94
CA LYS A 234 -19.57 -23.78 -19.69
C LYS A 234 -18.98 -24.95 -18.90
N LYS A 235 -18.65 -24.76 -17.63
CA LYS A 235 -18.10 -25.83 -16.78
C LYS A 235 -19.11 -26.96 -16.58
N MET A 236 -20.37 -26.63 -16.33
CA MET A 236 -21.44 -27.62 -16.14
C MET A 236 -21.69 -28.42 -17.43
N THR A 237 -21.74 -27.77 -18.60
CA THR A 237 -21.96 -28.45 -19.89
C THR A 237 -20.79 -29.31 -20.37
N LEU A 238 -19.55 -28.97 -20.01
CA LEU A 238 -18.36 -29.71 -20.44
C LEU A 238 -18.03 -30.91 -19.55
N SER A 239 -18.64 -31.00 -18.37
CA SER A 239 -18.29 -32.00 -17.38
C SER A 239 -19.36 -33.08 -17.33
N ASN A 240 -19.01 -34.29 -17.79
CA ASN A 240 -19.89 -35.47 -17.77
C ASN A 240 -20.03 -36.10 -16.36
N GLU A 241 -19.49 -35.46 -15.32
CA GLU A 241 -19.44 -35.97 -13.96
C GLU A 241 -20.55 -35.37 -13.09
N ASN A 242 -21.36 -36.24 -12.48
CA ASN A 242 -22.29 -35.86 -11.42
C ASN A 242 -21.52 -35.21 -10.26
N GLY A 243 -21.78 -33.94 -9.97
CA GLY A 243 -21.14 -33.19 -8.88
C GLY A 243 -20.09 -32.17 -9.31
N THR A 244 -19.94 -31.91 -10.61
CA THR A 244 -19.10 -30.81 -11.11
C THR A 244 -19.50 -29.49 -10.46
N LYS A 245 -18.53 -28.80 -9.87
CA LYS A 245 -18.75 -27.54 -9.16
C LYS A 245 -18.01 -26.38 -9.81
N PHE A 246 -18.69 -25.26 -10.01
CA PHE A 246 -18.06 -23.99 -10.35
C PHE A 246 -17.66 -23.23 -9.09
N LEU A 247 -16.44 -22.69 -9.07
CA LEU A 247 -15.94 -21.83 -7.99
C LEU A 247 -15.22 -20.61 -8.55
N ALA A 248 -15.73 -19.43 -8.23
CA ALA A 248 -15.10 -18.17 -8.59
C ALA A 248 -14.89 -17.26 -7.36
N PHE A 249 -13.87 -16.41 -7.43
CA PHE A 249 -13.69 -15.32 -6.48
C PHE A 249 -13.83 -13.97 -7.17
N PHE A 250 -14.67 -13.11 -6.62
CA PHE A 250 -14.78 -11.71 -7.00
C PHE A 250 -14.07 -10.86 -5.96
N ILE A 251 -12.88 -10.36 -6.30
CA ILE A 251 -11.97 -9.71 -5.37
C ILE A 251 -12.16 -8.19 -5.50
N VAL A 252 -12.51 -7.55 -4.38
CA VAL A 252 -12.74 -6.10 -4.29
C VAL A 252 -11.64 -5.43 -3.47
N PRO A 253 -11.19 -4.21 -3.84
CA PRO A 253 -10.03 -3.59 -3.20
C PRO A 253 -10.32 -3.16 -1.75
N ARG A 254 -11.58 -2.87 -1.42
CA ARG A 254 -11.99 -2.32 -0.12
C ARG A 254 -13.18 -3.08 0.48
N ARG A 255 -13.19 -3.19 1.81
CA ARG A 255 -14.28 -3.85 2.58
C ARG A 255 -15.65 -3.21 2.37
N ALA A 256 -15.71 -1.89 2.28
CA ALA A 256 -16.96 -1.15 2.04
C ALA A 256 -17.65 -1.58 0.74
N MET A 257 -16.88 -2.05 -0.25
CA MET A 257 -17.40 -2.51 -1.53
C MET A 257 -17.98 -3.93 -1.48
N LEU A 258 -17.69 -4.74 -0.44
CA LEU A 258 -18.14 -6.13 -0.37
C LEU A 258 -19.65 -6.23 -0.49
N LYS A 259 -20.39 -5.49 0.35
CA LYS A 259 -21.86 -5.52 0.35
C LYS A 259 -22.42 -4.95 -0.95
N GLN A 260 -21.85 -3.85 -1.43
CA GLN A 260 -22.31 -3.19 -2.65
C GLN A 260 -22.16 -4.09 -3.89
N GLN A 261 -21.00 -4.72 -4.06
CA GLN A 261 -20.75 -5.61 -5.19
C GLN A 261 -21.52 -6.91 -5.04
N LEU A 262 -21.66 -7.46 -3.82
CA LEU A 262 -22.51 -8.62 -3.56
C LEU A 262 -23.94 -8.39 -4.05
N GLU A 263 -24.57 -7.27 -3.68
CA GLU A 263 -25.95 -6.99 -4.09
C GLU A 263 -26.08 -6.80 -5.61
N LYS A 264 -25.10 -6.17 -6.27
CA LYS A 264 -25.08 -6.07 -7.75
C LYS A 264 -24.91 -7.42 -8.43
N LEU A 265 -24.04 -8.28 -7.91
CA LEU A 265 -23.80 -9.62 -8.47
C LEU A 265 -25.04 -10.52 -8.29
N LYS A 266 -25.75 -10.41 -7.17
CA LYS A 266 -27.00 -11.16 -6.89
C LYS A 266 -28.15 -10.81 -7.85
N GLN A 267 -28.13 -9.64 -8.49
CA GLN A 267 -29.12 -9.27 -9.50
C GLN A 267 -29.05 -10.18 -10.73
N ILE A 268 -27.92 -10.86 -10.93
CA ILE A 268 -27.78 -11.89 -11.95
C ILE A 268 -28.24 -13.22 -11.33
N GLY A 269 -29.35 -13.76 -11.81
CA GLY A 269 -29.99 -14.95 -11.22
C GLY A 269 -29.09 -16.21 -11.22
N ASN A 270 -29.46 -17.16 -10.36
CA ASN A 270 -29.01 -18.56 -10.27
C ASN A 270 -27.59 -18.88 -9.77
N LEU A 271 -26.72 -17.91 -9.49
CA LEU A 271 -25.44 -18.17 -8.81
C LEU A 271 -25.60 -18.04 -7.29
N ARG A 272 -25.03 -18.98 -6.52
CA ARG A 272 -24.95 -18.85 -5.06
C ARG A 272 -23.77 -17.94 -4.72
N ILE A 273 -24.06 -16.71 -4.31
CA ILE A 273 -23.05 -15.68 -4.06
C ILE A 273 -23.03 -15.28 -2.58
N ILE A 274 -21.84 -15.22 -1.98
CA ILE A 274 -21.65 -14.77 -0.59
C ILE A 274 -20.46 -13.82 -0.45
N ALA A 275 -20.57 -12.85 0.45
CA ALA A 275 -19.43 -12.03 0.86
C ALA A 275 -18.65 -12.68 2.01
N CYS A 276 -17.34 -12.75 1.85
CA CYS A 276 -16.38 -13.22 2.84
C CYS A 276 -15.62 -12.03 3.42
N ASP A 277 -15.93 -11.67 4.66
CA ASP A 277 -15.16 -10.69 5.42
C ASP A 277 -14.09 -11.41 6.29
N GLU A 278 -13.40 -10.65 7.15
CA GLU A 278 -12.39 -11.24 8.04
C GLU A 278 -12.98 -12.15 9.11
N ASN A 279 -14.26 -11.99 9.47
CA ASN A 279 -14.91 -12.71 10.56
C ASN A 279 -15.37 -14.12 10.16
N ASN A 280 -15.55 -14.36 8.86
CA ASN A 280 -16.07 -15.63 8.36
C ASN A 280 -14.96 -16.59 7.93
N ASP A 281 -15.12 -17.87 8.26
CA ASP A 281 -14.24 -18.94 7.78
C ASP A 281 -14.59 -19.32 6.34
N VAL A 282 -13.64 -19.13 5.41
CA VAL A 282 -13.83 -19.37 3.98
C VAL A 282 -14.05 -20.85 3.69
N THR A 283 -13.50 -21.75 4.50
CA THR A 283 -13.66 -23.21 4.33
C THR A 283 -15.12 -23.65 4.38
N ARG A 284 -15.97 -22.94 5.15
CA ARG A 284 -17.41 -23.21 5.26
C ARG A 284 -18.19 -22.86 4.01
N TYR A 285 -17.65 -21.99 3.16
CA TYR A 285 -18.33 -21.43 2.00
C TYR A 285 -17.87 -22.03 0.68
N ILE A 286 -16.60 -22.45 0.58
CA ILE A 286 -16.02 -23.03 -0.63
C ILE A 286 -16.84 -24.19 -1.18
N ASN A 287 -17.53 -24.98 -0.35
CA ASN A 287 -18.34 -26.12 -0.79
C ASN A 287 -19.80 -25.76 -1.12
N ASN A 288 -20.33 -24.66 -0.57
CA ASN A 288 -21.76 -24.33 -0.64
C ASN A 288 -22.10 -23.18 -1.60
N TYR A 289 -21.11 -22.39 -2.02
CA TYR A 289 -21.29 -21.22 -2.87
C TYR A 289 -20.52 -21.36 -4.18
N ASP A 290 -21.01 -20.69 -5.22
CA ASP A 290 -20.41 -20.68 -6.57
C ASP A 290 -19.48 -19.46 -6.73
N VAL A 291 -19.81 -18.34 -6.08
CA VAL A 291 -19.01 -17.10 -6.13
C VAL A 291 -18.79 -16.55 -4.73
N LEU A 292 -17.53 -16.34 -4.36
CA LEU A 292 -17.13 -15.73 -3.10
C LEU A 292 -16.61 -14.31 -3.36
N VAL A 293 -17.27 -13.31 -2.79
CA VAL A 293 -16.85 -11.90 -2.86
C VAL A 293 -15.95 -11.60 -1.68
N CYS A 294 -14.68 -11.24 -1.87
CA CYS A 294 -13.75 -11.04 -0.75
C CYS A 294 -12.74 -9.92 -0.98
N THR A 295 -12.03 -9.51 0.07
CA THR A 295 -10.88 -8.62 -0.05
C THR A 295 -9.62 -9.40 -0.46
N PRO A 296 -8.59 -8.74 -1.02
CA PRO A 296 -7.41 -9.46 -1.49
C PRO A 296 -6.61 -10.05 -0.33
N GLN A 297 -6.52 -9.35 0.80
CA GLN A 297 -5.90 -9.89 2.01
C GLN A 297 -6.60 -11.16 2.53
N LYS A 298 -7.94 -11.23 2.47
CA LYS A 298 -8.68 -12.43 2.89
C LYS A 298 -8.34 -13.62 2.01
N PHE A 299 -8.28 -13.39 0.69
CA PHE A 299 -7.88 -14.41 -0.27
C PHE A 299 -6.44 -14.88 -0.03
N LEU A 300 -5.49 -13.95 0.13
CA LEU A 300 -4.09 -14.26 0.43
C LEU A 300 -3.90 -15.05 1.72
N ASN A 301 -4.63 -14.70 2.78
CA ASN A 301 -4.60 -15.46 4.03
C ASN A 301 -5.11 -16.88 3.81
N GLY A 302 -6.15 -17.05 2.99
CA GLY A 302 -6.69 -18.36 2.63
C GLY A 302 -5.69 -19.22 1.86
N LEU A 303 -4.97 -18.63 0.90
CA LEU A 303 -3.87 -19.29 0.17
C LEU A 303 -2.72 -19.71 1.09
N LYS A 304 -2.26 -18.80 1.96
CA LYS A 304 -1.17 -19.06 2.92
C LYS A 304 -1.52 -20.17 3.91
N ALA A 305 -2.76 -20.17 4.40
CA ALA A 305 -3.28 -21.22 5.28
C ALA A 305 -3.64 -22.52 4.56
N LYS A 306 -3.49 -22.59 3.22
CA LYS A 306 -3.91 -23.72 2.37
C LYS A 306 -5.38 -24.10 2.50
N THR A 307 -6.21 -23.14 2.91
CA THR A 307 -7.68 -23.29 2.97
C THR A 307 -8.35 -22.97 1.63
N ILE A 308 -7.64 -22.24 0.76
CA ILE A 308 -7.98 -22.01 -0.63
C ILE A 308 -6.88 -22.65 -1.47
N LEU A 309 -7.25 -23.57 -2.36
CA LEU A 309 -6.33 -24.17 -3.33
C LEU A 309 -6.59 -23.55 -4.70
N LEU A 310 -5.52 -23.15 -5.40
CA LEU A 310 -5.64 -22.52 -6.72
C LEU A 310 -6.18 -23.49 -7.79
N SER A 311 -5.98 -24.80 -7.61
CA SER A 311 -6.52 -25.86 -8.46
C SER A 311 -8.04 -25.92 -8.50
N ASP A 312 -8.68 -25.45 -7.43
CA ASP A 312 -10.13 -25.59 -7.25
C ASP A 312 -10.89 -24.40 -7.84
N ILE A 313 -10.16 -23.37 -8.28
CA ILE A 313 -10.73 -22.09 -8.73
C ILE A 313 -10.83 -22.08 -10.25
N ASP A 314 -12.01 -21.74 -10.74
CA ASP A 314 -12.29 -21.62 -12.17
C ASP A 314 -12.08 -20.20 -12.69
N LEU A 315 -12.37 -19.19 -11.86
CA LEU A 315 -12.35 -17.80 -12.27
C LEU A 315 -11.97 -16.86 -11.12
N LEU A 316 -11.05 -15.94 -11.40
CA LEU A 316 -10.67 -14.83 -10.55
C LEU A 316 -11.02 -13.52 -11.24
N CYS A 317 -11.92 -12.76 -10.62
CA CYS A 317 -12.30 -11.44 -11.08
C CYS A 317 -11.75 -10.38 -10.12
N PHE A 318 -10.97 -9.43 -10.63
CA PHE A 318 -10.35 -8.37 -9.86
C PHE A 318 -11.02 -7.03 -10.17
N ASP A 319 -11.75 -6.48 -9.20
CA ASP A 319 -12.36 -5.15 -9.32
C ASP A 319 -11.31 -4.05 -9.10
N GLU A 320 -11.42 -2.95 -9.84
CA GLU A 320 -10.46 -1.84 -9.86
C GLU A 320 -8.99 -2.30 -10.01
N CYS A 321 -8.73 -3.09 -11.06
CA CYS A 321 -7.46 -3.77 -11.27
C CYS A 321 -6.29 -2.85 -11.72
N HIS A 322 -6.50 -1.54 -11.87
CA HIS A 322 -5.48 -0.61 -12.35
C HIS A 322 -4.35 -0.35 -11.35
N ASP A 323 -4.61 -0.56 -10.06
CA ASP A 323 -3.65 -0.31 -8.98
C ASP A 323 -2.48 -1.32 -8.91
N THR A 324 -2.45 -2.35 -9.77
CA THR A 324 -1.49 -3.47 -9.64
C THR A 324 -0.08 -3.19 -10.16
N VAL A 325 0.15 -2.04 -10.79
CA VAL A 325 1.49 -1.68 -11.29
C VAL A 325 2.40 -1.22 -10.15
N VAL A 326 1.81 -0.74 -9.04
CA VAL A 326 2.48 -0.54 -7.75
C VAL A 326 2.23 -1.80 -6.91
N ARG A 327 3.22 -2.29 -6.15
CA ARG A 327 3.14 -3.53 -5.35
C ARG A 327 1.92 -3.52 -4.39
N ASN A 328 0.76 -3.92 -4.89
CA ASN A 328 -0.49 -3.94 -4.17
C ASN A 328 -0.86 -5.40 -3.81
N GLN A 329 -1.95 -5.59 -3.06
CA GLN A 329 -2.33 -6.92 -2.59
C GLN A 329 -2.75 -7.86 -3.74
N TYR A 330 -3.19 -7.34 -4.90
CA TYR A 330 -3.46 -8.16 -6.09
C TYR A 330 -2.16 -8.71 -6.69
N VAL A 331 -1.07 -7.95 -6.69
CA VAL A 331 0.26 -8.46 -7.10
C VAL A 331 0.65 -9.66 -6.26
N GLY A 332 0.39 -9.62 -4.95
CA GLY A 332 0.62 -10.79 -4.09
C GLY A 332 -0.16 -12.02 -4.54
N ILE A 333 -1.41 -11.86 -4.99
CA ILE A 333 -2.23 -12.97 -5.49
C ILE A 333 -1.67 -13.52 -6.80
N MET A 334 -1.33 -12.61 -7.72
CA MET A 334 -0.72 -12.96 -9.01
C MET A 334 0.64 -13.63 -8.84
N GLN A 335 1.43 -13.24 -7.84
CA GLN A 335 2.67 -13.90 -7.46
C GLN A 335 2.44 -15.38 -7.13
N TYR A 336 1.46 -15.70 -6.27
CA TYR A 336 1.13 -17.09 -5.95
C TYR A 336 0.71 -17.88 -7.20
N LEU A 337 -0.08 -17.28 -8.09
CA LEU A 337 -0.56 -17.92 -9.32
C LEU A 337 0.56 -18.17 -10.34
N MET A 338 1.43 -17.19 -10.57
CA MET A 338 2.43 -17.23 -11.64
C MET A 338 3.71 -17.97 -11.21
N CYS A 339 4.12 -17.87 -9.94
CA CYS A 339 5.32 -18.54 -9.44
C CYS A 339 5.12 -20.06 -9.21
N GLN A 340 3.89 -20.53 -8.98
CA GLN A 340 3.60 -21.97 -8.91
C GLN A 340 3.87 -22.71 -10.24
N LYS A 341 3.90 -21.99 -11.37
CA LYS A 341 4.16 -22.58 -12.70
C LYS A 341 5.61 -23.04 -12.92
N ILE A 342 6.56 -22.71 -12.03
CA ILE A 342 8.00 -23.00 -12.23
C ILE A 342 8.53 -24.14 -11.35
N ALA A 343 7.79 -24.59 -10.34
CA ALA A 343 8.27 -25.58 -9.37
C ALA A 343 8.32 -27.06 -9.87
N HIS A 344 8.31 -27.32 -11.19
CA HIS A 344 8.14 -28.68 -11.76
C HIS A 344 6.93 -29.46 -11.22
N ILE A 345 5.95 -28.75 -10.67
CA ILE A 345 4.61 -29.29 -10.48
C ILE A 345 4.03 -29.32 -11.90
N PRO A 346 3.52 -30.47 -12.40
CA PRO A 346 2.90 -30.52 -13.73
C PRO A 346 1.89 -29.37 -13.83
N PRO A 347 1.73 -28.75 -15.03
CA PRO A 347 0.80 -27.65 -15.20
C PRO A 347 -0.52 -28.07 -14.54
N VAL A 348 -0.96 -27.33 -13.53
CA VAL A 348 -2.27 -27.55 -12.93
C VAL A 348 -3.22 -27.53 -14.11
N SER A 349 -3.85 -28.66 -14.39
CA SER A 349 -4.64 -28.92 -15.59
C SER A 349 -5.81 -27.94 -15.75
N SER A 350 -6.06 -27.09 -14.74
CA SER A 350 -6.98 -25.96 -14.74
C SER A 350 -6.37 -24.77 -13.98
N SER A 351 -5.70 -23.86 -14.68
CA SER A 351 -5.44 -22.51 -14.13
C SER A 351 -6.73 -21.69 -14.21
N PRO A 352 -7.06 -20.86 -13.19
CA PRO A 352 -8.25 -20.03 -13.24
C PRO A 352 -8.18 -19.01 -14.39
N ILE A 353 -9.35 -18.71 -14.97
CA ILE A 353 -9.52 -17.56 -15.86
C ILE A 353 -9.36 -16.28 -15.04
N ILE A 354 -8.58 -15.33 -15.57
CA ILE A 354 -8.27 -14.07 -14.89
C ILE A 354 -8.95 -12.92 -15.64
N ILE A 355 -9.83 -12.21 -14.94
CA ILE A 355 -10.52 -11.03 -15.45
C ILE A 355 -10.20 -9.83 -14.56
N GLY A 356 -9.52 -8.83 -15.10
CA GLY A 356 -9.37 -7.52 -14.46
C GLY A 356 -10.50 -6.58 -14.90
N LEU A 357 -11.09 -5.83 -13.98
CA LEU A 357 -12.06 -4.78 -14.29
C LEU A 357 -11.45 -3.43 -13.94
N THR A 358 -11.49 -2.49 -14.87
CA THR A 358 -11.09 -1.12 -14.56
C THR A 358 -11.83 -0.07 -15.37
N ALA A 359 -12.01 1.11 -14.79
CA ALA A 359 -12.50 2.28 -15.50
C ALA A 359 -11.42 3.07 -16.23
N VAL A 360 -10.19 2.96 -15.74
CA VAL A 360 -9.05 3.79 -16.10
C VAL A 360 -7.82 2.90 -16.10
N ILE A 361 -6.84 3.22 -16.92
CA ILE A 361 -5.53 2.56 -16.87
C ILE A 361 -4.58 3.58 -16.26
N GLY A 362 -3.92 3.23 -15.15
CA GLY A 362 -3.22 4.18 -14.29
C GLY A 362 -1.98 4.79 -14.94
N LEU A 363 -2.06 6.04 -15.38
CA LEU A 363 -0.93 6.70 -16.03
C LEU A 363 -0.36 7.79 -15.12
N HIS A 364 0.94 7.70 -14.85
CA HIS A 364 1.68 8.74 -14.14
C HIS A 364 2.40 9.70 -15.11
N ARG A 365 2.49 9.41 -16.42
CA ARG A 365 3.29 10.19 -17.38
C ARG A 365 2.78 10.16 -18.84
N SER A 366 3.20 11.19 -19.58
CA SER A 366 2.71 11.66 -20.88
C SER A 366 3.65 11.33 -22.05
N SER A 367 3.86 10.05 -22.33
CA SER A 367 4.38 9.64 -23.65
C SER A 367 3.83 8.28 -24.09
N SER A 368 3.54 8.13 -25.39
CA SER A 368 2.95 6.91 -25.97
C SER A 368 3.77 5.64 -25.68
N SER A 369 5.10 5.77 -25.62
CA SER A 369 6.02 4.67 -25.28
C SER A 369 5.87 4.24 -23.81
N GLN A 370 5.80 5.19 -22.88
CA GLN A 370 5.60 4.89 -21.45
C GLN A 370 4.21 4.32 -21.18
N ILE A 371 3.18 4.79 -21.89
CA ILE A 371 1.82 4.23 -21.82
C ILE A 371 1.83 2.79 -22.32
N THR A 372 2.42 2.52 -23.47
CA THR A 372 2.54 1.15 -24.03
C THR A 372 3.28 0.22 -23.05
N HIS A 373 4.37 0.71 -22.45
CA HIS A 373 5.11 -0.03 -21.45
C HIS A 373 4.26 -0.34 -20.21
N HIS A 374 3.53 0.66 -19.70
CA HIS A 374 2.65 0.49 -18.54
C HIS A 374 1.56 -0.55 -18.82
N LEU A 375 0.91 -0.46 -19.99
CA LEU A 375 -0.10 -1.43 -20.41
C LEU A 375 0.50 -2.84 -20.54
N ALA A 376 1.73 -2.97 -21.06
CA ALA A 376 2.42 -4.25 -21.15
C ALA A 376 2.71 -4.84 -19.75
N VAL A 377 3.12 -4.02 -18.78
CA VAL A 377 3.33 -4.45 -17.39
C VAL A 377 2.03 -4.89 -16.74
N LEU A 378 0.93 -4.14 -16.95
CA LEU A 378 -0.38 -4.47 -16.41
C LEU A 378 -0.89 -5.81 -17.00
N CYS A 379 -0.82 -5.96 -18.32
CA CYS A 379 -1.15 -7.21 -19.02
C CYS A 379 -0.29 -8.39 -18.57
N ALA A 380 1.01 -8.17 -18.39
CA ALA A 380 1.93 -9.19 -17.90
C ALA A 380 1.53 -9.64 -16.48
N THR A 381 1.22 -8.70 -15.60
CA THR A 381 0.80 -8.97 -14.21
C THR A 381 -0.47 -9.80 -14.14
N PHE A 382 -1.47 -9.51 -14.99
CA PHE A 382 -2.74 -10.25 -15.06
C PHE A 382 -2.71 -11.48 -15.97
N ASN A 383 -1.54 -11.85 -16.48
CA ASN A 383 -1.37 -12.99 -17.38
C ASN A 383 -2.32 -12.93 -18.60
N CYS A 384 -2.48 -11.74 -19.21
CA CYS A 384 -3.33 -11.51 -20.38
C CYS A 384 -2.56 -10.82 -21.50
N PHE A 385 -3.02 -11.00 -22.74
CA PHE A 385 -2.45 -10.34 -23.93
C PHE A 385 -3.35 -9.28 -24.55
N THR A 386 -4.59 -9.16 -24.04
CA THR A 386 -5.63 -8.31 -24.61
C THR A 386 -6.29 -7.49 -23.52
N ILE A 387 -6.41 -6.18 -23.76
CA ILE A 387 -7.28 -5.28 -23.00
C ILE A 387 -8.57 -5.11 -23.82
N THR A 388 -9.69 -5.50 -23.24
CA THR A 388 -11.00 -5.48 -23.87
C THR A 388 -11.67 -4.12 -23.61
N THR A 389 -11.95 -3.38 -24.68
CA THR A 389 -12.66 -2.09 -24.69
C THR A 389 -13.80 -2.12 -25.70
N VAL A 390 -14.66 -1.08 -25.71
CA VAL A 390 -15.69 -0.93 -26.74
C VAL A 390 -15.01 -0.47 -28.04
N MET A 391 -15.15 -1.27 -29.09
CA MET A 391 -14.43 -1.13 -30.35
C MET A 391 -15.36 -0.70 -31.48
N LYS A 392 -16.58 -1.22 -31.53
CA LYS A 392 -17.60 -0.87 -32.53
C LYS A 392 -18.08 0.56 -32.31
N LYS A 393 -18.11 1.36 -33.39
CA LYS A 393 -18.47 2.78 -33.32
C LYS A 393 -19.93 2.99 -32.91
N GLU A 394 -20.83 2.11 -33.34
CA GLU A 394 -22.25 2.18 -32.96
C GLU A 394 -22.43 1.96 -31.45
N ASN A 395 -21.67 1.03 -30.87
CA ASN A 395 -21.69 0.71 -29.45
C ASN A 395 -21.00 1.78 -28.60
N GLU A 396 -19.98 2.47 -29.14
CA GLU A 396 -19.40 3.63 -28.49
C GLU A 396 -20.41 4.78 -28.40
N ILE A 397 -21.20 5.03 -29.46
CA ILE A 397 -22.28 6.02 -29.45
C ILE A 397 -23.36 5.63 -28.41
N GLU A 398 -23.75 4.35 -28.35
CA GLU A 398 -24.68 3.85 -27.33
C GLU A 398 -24.12 4.10 -25.92
N LEU A 399 -22.86 3.73 -25.66
CA LEU A 399 -22.19 3.98 -24.37
C LEU A 399 -22.19 5.46 -24.00
N GLU A 400 -21.94 6.36 -24.95
CA GLU A 400 -21.94 7.82 -24.74
C GLU A 400 -23.34 8.38 -24.40
N GLN A 401 -24.41 7.76 -24.88
CA GLN A 401 -25.78 8.16 -24.56
C GLN A 401 -26.18 7.75 -23.14
N TYR A 402 -25.79 6.55 -22.70
CA TYR A 402 -26.15 6.03 -21.37
C TYR A 402 -25.21 6.47 -20.25
N VAL A 403 -23.93 6.70 -20.56
CA VAL A 403 -22.94 7.20 -19.60
C VAL A 403 -22.73 8.68 -19.87
N SER A 404 -23.57 9.50 -19.25
CA SER A 404 -23.56 10.97 -19.42
C SER A 404 -22.15 11.54 -19.21
N ARG A 405 -21.66 12.32 -20.18
CA ARG A 405 -20.54 13.23 -19.95
C ARG A 405 -21.02 14.42 -19.12
N THR A 406 -20.15 14.91 -18.25
CA THR A 406 -20.36 16.18 -17.56
C THR A 406 -20.57 17.29 -18.58
N SER A 407 -21.69 18.00 -18.47
CA SER A 407 -22.05 19.11 -19.38
C SER A 407 -21.06 20.26 -19.29
N GLU A 408 -20.46 20.45 -18.11
CA GLU A 408 -19.44 21.45 -17.83
C GLU A 408 -18.25 20.76 -17.15
N ASP A 409 -17.05 20.85 -17.72
CA ASP A 409 -15.78 20.32 -17.18
C ASP A 409 -14.67 21.39 -17.29
N GLU A 410 -14.57 22.26 -16.30
CA GLU A 410 -13.72 23.45 -16.37
C GLU A 410 -12.73 23.59 -15.20
N ILE A 411 -11.57 24.19 -15.51
CA ILE A 411 -10.61 24.64 -14.51
C ILE A 411 -10.86 26.12 -14.24
N ILE A 412 -11.33 26.43 -13.04
CA ILE A 412 -11.62 27.79 -12.59
C ILE A 412 -10.38 28.34 -11.88
N CYS A 413 -9.63 29.15 -12.63
CA CYS A 413 -8.42 29.79 -12.15
C CYS A 413 -8.73 31.09 -11.40
N ILE A 414 -8.37 31.13 -10.12
CA ILE A 414 -8.60 32.27 -9.23
C ILE A 414 -7.25 32.91 -8.84
N ASN A 415 -7.24 34.23 -8.66
CA ASN A 415 -6.08 34.95 -8.17
C ASN A 415 -5.93 34.79 -6.65
N LYS A 416 -4.68 34.68 -6.17
CA LYS A 416 -4.38 34.62 -4.74
C LYS A 416 -4.71 35.94 -4.05
N GLN A 417 -5.07 35.84 -2.77
CA GLN A 417 -5.25 37.01 -1.91
C GLN A 417 -3.88 37.49 -1.41
N LYS A 418 -3.32 38.53 -2.05
CA LYS A 418 -1.98 39.05 -1.74
C LYS A 418 -1.83 39.50 -0.28
N ALA A 419 -2.91 39.97 0.33
CA ALA A 419 -2.94 40.36 1.74
C ALA A 419 -2.60 39.18 2.67
N PHE A 420 -3.12 38.00 2.38
CA PHE A 420 -2.90 36.80 3.19
C PHE A 420 -1.49 36.23 2.99
N ASP A 421 -0.91 36.37 1.80
CA ASP A 421 0.49 36.03 1.57
C ASP A 421 1.43 36.93 2.40
N SER A 422 1.13 38.23 2.49
CA SER A 422 1.89 39.16 3.33
C SER A 422 1.76 38.83 4.82
N LEU A 423 0.54 38.52 5.29
CA LEU A 423 0.28 38.04 6.65
C LEU A 423 1.13 36.81 6.98
N ARG A 424 1.09 35.81 6.11
CA ARG A 424 1.85 34.56 6.26
C ARG A 424 3.35 34.83 6.40
N LEU A 425 3.94 35.57 5.46
CA LEU A 425 5.38 35.89 5.47
C LEU A 425 5.79 36.65 6.73
N SER A 426 4.94 37.55 7.23
CA SER A 426 5.20 38.27 8.48
C SER A 426 5.24 37.34 9.68
N ILE A 427 4.31 36.38 9.78
CA ILE A 427 4.25 35.42 10.89
C ILE A 427 5.43 34.43 10.79
N GLU A 428 5.75 33.96 9.59
CA GLU A 428 6.91 33.08 9.36
C GLU A 428 8.23 33.74 9.78
N SER A 429 8.41 35.03 9.49
CA SER A 429 9.59 35.79 9.93
C SER A 429 9.71 35.85 11.46
N GLU A 430 8.61 36.09 12.17
CA GLU A 430 8.57 36.07 13.64
C GLU A 430 8.88 34.69 14.22
N LEU A 431 8.32 33.63 13.62
CA LEU A 431 8.63 32.24 14.00
C LEU A 431 10.10 31.91 13.77
N LYS A 432 10.67 32.35 12.64
CA LYS A 432 12.10 32.17 12.34
C LYS A 432 12.99 32.89 13.34
N ASN A 433 12.66 34.13 13.71
CA ASN A 433 13.40 34.88 14.73
C ASN A 433 13.35 34.19 16.09
N LEU A 434 12.21 33.61 16.45
CA LEU A 434 12.07 32.82 17.68
C LEU A 434 12.99 31.58 17.67
N ILE A 435 13.11 30.88 16.53
CA ILE A 435 14.08 29.78 16.36
C ILE A 435 15.50 30.30 16.57
N LEU A 436 15.88 31.36 15.87
CA LEU A 436 17.25 31.89 15.96
C LEU A 436 17.59 32.23 17.43
N GLN A 437 16.73 32.95 18.13
CA GLN A 437 16.92 33.30 19.54
C GLN A 437 17.11 32.09 20.46
N LEU A 438 16.38 31.01 20.23
CA LEU A 438 16.40 29.83 21.11
C LEU A 438 17.57 28.88 20.81
N PHE A 439 18.15 28.94 19.61
CA PHE A 439 19.22 28.04 19.17
C PHE A 439 20.58 28.73 18.96
N LEU A 440 20.67 30.06 19.07
CA LEU A 440 21.93 30.83 18.93
C LEU A 440 23.04 30.41 19.93
N ASN A 441 22.67 29.82 21.07
CA ASN A 441 23.61 29.40 22.12
C ASN A 441 23.94 27.89 22.10
N LYS A 442 23.52 27.15 21.06
CA LYS A 442 23.79 25.71 20.92
C LYS A 442 24.79 25.47 19.78
N ASP A 443 25.63 24.43 19.91
CA ASP A 443 26.60 24.00 18.86
C ASP A 443 25.96 23.71 17.48
N THR A 444 24.63 23.58 17.44
CA THR A 444 23.83 23.57 16.21
C THR A 444 23.74 24.96 15.62
N ASN A 445 24.60 25.30 14.66
CA ASN A 445 24.53 26.58 13.94
C ASN A 445 23.26 26.64 13.06
N PRO A 446 22.20 27.38 13.43
CA PRO A 446 20.93 27.37 12.72
C PRO A 446 21.04 28.00 11.31
N LEU A 447 22.06 28.84 11.09
CA LEU A 447 22.33 29.49 9.81
C LEU A 447 22.84 28.51 8.73
N ARG A 448 23.34 27.32 9.11
CA ARG A 448 23.63 26.23 8.17
C ARG A 448 22.39 25.49 7.70
N ILE A 449 21.30 25.55 8.49
CA ILE A 449 20.07 24.78 8.28
C ILE A 449 18.99 25.66 7.60
N PHE A 450 19.03 26.97 7.83
CA PHE A 450 18.16 27.95 7.17
C PHE A 450 18.96 28.99 6.37
N PRO A 451 19.44 28.67 5.15
CA PRO A 451 20.03 29.66 4.25
C PRO A 451 19.13 30.89 4.05
N GLU A 452 19.73 32.06 3.88
CA GLU A 452 19.01 33.33 3.66
C GLU A 452 18.34 33.44 2.28
N LYS A 453 18.72 32.58 1.32
CA LYS A 453 18.29 32.67 -0.07
C LYS A 453 17.56 31.39 -0.47
N ASP A 454 16.35 31.58 -0.97
CA ASP A 454 15.49 30.63 -1.68
C ASP A 454 14.90 29.49 -0.85
N PHE A 455 13.66 29.68 -0.36
CA PHE A 455 12.80 28.54 -0.04
C PHE A 455 11.38 28.76 -0.53
N ASP A 456 10.92 27.81 -1.33
CA ASP A 456 9.50 27.54 -1.52
C ASP A 456 8.91 26.93 -0.24
N MET A 457 7.58 26.77 -0.21
CA MET A 457 6.87 26.26 0.98
C MET A 457 7.31 24.86 1.42
N ASN A 458 7.80 24.05 0.49
CA ASN A 458 8.16 22.66 0.77
C ASN A 458 9.57 22.56 1.37
N GLY A 459 10.51 23.41 0.93
CA GLY A 459 11.87 23.43 1.45
C GLY A 459 11.96 23.84 2.92
N TYR A 460 11.16 24.81 3.38
CA TYR A 460 11.17 25.22 4.79
C TYR A 460 10.68 24.11 5.74
N GLU A 461 9.61 23.41 5.36
CA GLU A 461 9.10 22.26 6.13
C GLU A 461 10.11 21.12 6.21
N GLN A 462 10.76 20.78 5.09
CA GLN A 462 11.81 19.76 5.04
C GLN A 462 12.99 20.10 5.97
N ASN A 463 13.45 21.36 5.96
CA ASN A 463 14.54 21.80 6.83
C ASN A 463 14.18 21.72 8.32
N LEU A 464 12.95 22.07 8.70
CA LEU A 464 12.45 21.88 10.06
C LEU A 464 12.43 20.40 10.46
N GLU A 465 12.04 19.50 9.56
CA GLU A 465 12.04 18.06 9.84
C GLU A 465 13.48 17.50 9.97
N ILE A 466 14.44 18.02 9.19
CA ILE A 466 15.87 17.69 9.33
C ILE A 466 16.41 18.16 10.69
N LEU A 467 16.11 19.41 11.10
CA LEU A 467 16.50 19.95 12.39
C LEU A 467 15.90 19.15 13.55
N LYS A 468 14.63 18.75 13.42
CA LYS A 468 13.96 17.88 14.40
C LYS A 468 14.69 16.55 14.56
N GLN A 469 15.10 15.93 13.45
CA GLN A 469 15.84 14.67 13.48
C GLN A 469 17.23 14.82 14.11
N SER A 470 17.94 15.92 13.86
CA SER A 470 19.24 16.17 14.50
C SER A 470 19.11 16.38 16.00
N GLU A 471 18.15 17.20 16.44
CA GLU A 471 17.91 17.45 17.87
C GLU A 471 17.43 16.19 18.60
N GLN A 472 16.65 15.35 17.92
CA GLN A 472 16.25 14.04 18.45
C GLN A 472 17.44 13.10 18.65
N LYS A 473 18.41 13.08 17.72
CA LYS A 473 19.66 12.31 17.86
C LYS A 473 20.52 12.82 19.01
N ASN A 474 20.57 14.14 19.19
CA ASN A 474 21.30 14.81 20.26
C ASN A 474 20.58 14.80 21.63
N GLN A 475 19.41 14.15 21.73
CA GLN A 475 18.61 14.07 22.96
C GLN A 475 18.12 15.43 23.51
N HIS A 476 17.97 16.43 22.63
CA HIS A 476 17.48 17.76 22.99
C HIS A 476 15.94 17.85 22.92
N PHE A 477 15.25 17.19 23.84
CA PHE A 477 13.78 17.03 23.77
C PHE A 477 13.00 18.36 23.76
N SER A 478 13.40 19.37 24.52
CA SER A 478 12.73 20.69 24.52
C SER A 478 12.76 21.36 23.15
N SER A 479 13.86 21.18 22.41
CA SER A 479 14.01 21.68 21.05
C SER A 479 13.12 20.92 20.06
N VAL A 480 13.02 19.60 20.20
CA VAL A 480 12.11 18.77 19.39
C VAL A 480 10.65 19.17 19.59
N ILE A 481 10.23 19.42 20.84
CA ILE A 481 8.87 19.87 21.17
C ILE A 481 8.57 21.21 20.48
N LEU A 482 9.47 22.17 20.59
CA LEU A 482 9.32 23.47 19.96
C LEU A 482 9.26 23.37 18.43
N ILE A 483 10.14 22.58 17.80
CA ILE A 483 10.13 22.39 16.35
C ILE A 483 8.80 21.77 15.89
N ASN A 484 8.22 20.85 16.66
CA ASN A 484 6.89 20.31 16.36
C ASN A 484 5.80 21.39 16.41
N TYR A 485 5.85 22.33 17.35
CA TYR A 485 4.91 23.46 17.37
C TYR A 485 5.06 24.37 16.17
N ILE A 486 6.30 24.68 15.80
CA ILE A 486 6.58 25.52 14.63
C ILE A 486 6.12 24.84 13.35
N LEU A 487 6.43 23.56 13.17
CA LEU A 487 5.94 22.75 12.05
C LEU A 487 4.41 22.75 11.99
N ALA A 488 3.74 22.61 13.13
CA ALA A 488 2.29 22.67 13.19
C ALA A 488 1.78 24.05 12.75
N ILE A 489 2.27 25.13 13.36
CA ILE A 489 1.87 26.50 13.01
C ILE A 489 2.11 26.78 11.53
N TYR A 490 3.28 26.41 11.01
CA TYR A 490 3.65 26.57 9.61
C TYR A 490 2.68 25.83 8.67
N ARG A 491 2.33 24.58 8.98
CA ARG A 491 1.37 23.77 8.21
C ARG A 491 -0.01 24.41 8.18
N HIS A 492 -0.48 24.99 9.29
CA HIS A 492 -1.76 25.71 9.33
C HIS A 492 -1.69 27.05 8.59
N LEU A 493 -0.57 27.79 8.68
CA LEU A 493 -0.37 29.05 7.94
C LEU A 493 -0.44 28.86 6.43
N ARG A 494 0.00 27.70 5.91
CA ARG A 494 -0.15 27.35 4.50
C ARG A 494 -1.61 27.36 4.04
N ALA A 495 -2.54 27.04 4.94
CA ALA A 495 -3.96 27.03 4.66
C ALA A 495 -4.54 28.43 4.41
N LEU A 496 -3.82 29.53 4.69
CA LEU A 496 -4.22 30.89 4.31
C LEU A 496 -4.32 31.09 2.80
N THR A 497 -3.64 30.23 2.01
CA THR A 497 -3.81 30.19 0.55
C THR A 497 -5.24 29.81 0.16
N ASP A 498 -5.92 29.03 1.01
CA ASP A 498 -7.16 28.32 0.73
C ASP A 498 -8.32 28.74 1.62
N LEU A 499 -8.05 29.28 2.80
CA LEU A 499 -9.03 29.60 3.82
C LEU A 499 -8.89 31.06 4.25
N THR A 500 -9.84 31.53 5.07
CA THR A 500 -9.72 32.83 5.73
C THR A 500 -8.86 32.72 7.00
N PRO A 501 -8.26 33.84 7.45
CA PRO A 501 -7.49 33.87 8.70
C PRO A 501 -8.26 33.39 9.93
N GLU A 502 -9.56 33.65 10.03
CA GLU A 502 -10.40 33.21 11.15
C GLU A 502 -10.51 31.69 11.22
N LEU A 503 -10.71 31.03 10.06
CA LEU A 503 -10.78 29.58 9.98
C LEU A 503 -9.44 28.93 10.33
N VAL A 504 -8.33 29.50 9.86
CA VAL A 504 -6.98 29.03 10.18
C VAL A 504 -6.68 29.16 11.68
N LEU A 505 -7.06 30.28 12.29
CA LEU A 505 -6.92 30.51 13.73
C LEU A 505 -7.77 29.57 14.57
N SER A 506 -9.01 29.31 14.15
CA SER A 506 -9.89 28.35 14.80
C SER A 506 -9.30 26.93 14.74
N ASP A 507 -8.77 26.52 13.59
CA ASP A 507 -8.14 25.20 13.44
C ASP A 507 -6.88 25.06 14.29
N LEU A 508 -6.05 26.10 14.34
CA LEU A 508 -4.91 26.17 15.25
C LEU A 508 -5.35 26.01 16.71
N LYS A 509 -6.40 26.72 17.12
CA LYS A 509 -6.96 26.60 18.47
C LYS A 509 -7.37 25.16 18.78
N ASP A 510 -8.14 24.53 17.89
CA ASP A 510 -8.59 23.16 18.04
C ASP A 510 -7.40 22.18 18.15
N TYR A 511 -6.35 22.40 17.37
CA TYR A 511 -5.11 21.63 17.43
C TYR A 511 -4.39 21.77 18.78
N PHE A 512 -4.21 22.99 19.28
CA PHE A 512 -3.59 23.24 20.59
C PHE A 512 -4.42 22.68 21.74
N GLU A 513 -5.76 22.83 21.69
CA GLU A 513 -6.66 22.24 22.68
C GLU A 513 -6.63 20.71 22.67
N MET A 514 -6.51 20.09 21.49
CA MET A 514 -6.36 18.63 21.37
C MET A 514 -5.05 18.17 22.00
N ILE A 515 -3.95 18.88 21.75
CA ILE A 515 -2.66 18.58 22.39
C ILE A 515 -2.76 18.73 23.91
N TYR A 516 -3.37 19.81 24.39
CA TYR A 516 -3.59 20.07 25.80
C TYR A 516 -4.38 18.93 26.46
N LYS A 517 -5.51 18.52 25.86
CA LYS A 517 -6.33 17.40 26.36
C LYS A 517 -5.59 16.05 26.34
N SER A 518 -4.62 15.89 25.43
CA SER A 518 -3.84 14.65 25.29
C SER A 518 -2.67 14.55 26.29
N ARG A 519 -2.24 15.65 26.92
CA ARG A 519 -1.12 15.71 27.87
C ARG A 519 -1.63 16.05 29.27
N GLU A 520 -1.27 15.24 30.28
CA GLU A 520 -1.75 15.44 31.67
C GLU A 520 -1.19 16.67 32.38
N HIS A 521 -0.18 17.33 31.81
CA HIS A 521 0.37 18.58 32.34
C HIS A 521 0.47 19.62 31.22
N PRO A 522 -0.23 20.77 31.35
CA PRO A 522 0.06 21.94 30.53
C PRO A 522 1.49 22.34 30.80
N ILE A 523 2.33 22.34 29.77
CA ILE A 523 3.54 23.15 29.83
C ILE A 523 3.05 24.58 29.54
N ASP A 524 3.32 25.56 30.41
CA ASP A 524 2.95 26.98 30.19
C ASP A 524 3.33 27.49 28.78
N ILE A 525 4.31 26.83 28.16
CA ILE A 525 4.78 27.05 26.79
C ILE A 525 3.66 26.87 25.75
N ASP A 526 2.72 25.93 25.91
CA ASP A 526 1.67 25.66 24.91
C ASP A 526 0.69 26.83 24.80
N THR A 527 0.20 27.28 25.97
CA THR A 527 -0.66 28.46 26.11
C THR A 527 0.08 29.71 25.65
N LEU A 528 1.35 29.88 26.04
CA LEU A 528 2.17 31.02 25.66
C LEU A 528 2.40 31.09 24.14
N ILE A 529 2.69 29.97 23.49
CA ILE A 529 2.87 29.90 22.03
C ILE A 529 1.56 30.25 21.33
N TYR A 530 0.43 29.65 21.76
CA TYR A 530 -0.87 29.95 21.17
C TYR A 530 -1.27 31.42 21.34
N GLU A 531 -1.16 31.98 22.55
CA GLU A 531 -1.45 33.40 22.82
C GLU A 531 -0.57 34.32 21.98
N LYS A 532 0.73 34.01 21.86
CA LYS A 532 1.65 34.79 21.02
C LYS A 532 1.23 34.72 19.54
N CYS A 533 0.89 33.54 19.03
CA CYS A 533 0.36 33.38 17.67
C CYS A 533 -0.95 34.15 17.47
N GLN A 534 -1.91 34.03 18.40
CA GLN A 534 -3.19 34.70 18.34
C GLN A 534 -3.04 36.22 18.35
N ASN A 535 -2.17 36.75 19.21
CA ASN A 535 -1.87 38.18 19.28
C ASN A 535 -1.23 38.69 17.99
N LEU A 536 -0.30 37.93 17.41
CA LEU A 536 0.33 38.25 16.12
C LEU A 536 -0.70 38.31 14.98
N PHE A 537 -1.54 37.29 14.87
CA PHE A 537 -2.63 37.26 13.89
C PHE A 537 -3.59 38.44 14.07
N LYS A 538 -4.05 38.68 15.30
CA LYS A 538 -5.00 39.77 15.60
C LYS A 538 -4.41 41.12 15.22
N LYS A 539 -3.19 41.41 15.65
CA LYS A 539 -2.48 42.65 15.31
C LYS A 539 -2.41 42.85 13.79
N LYS A 540 -1.97 41.81 13.07
CA LYS A 540 -1.78 41.89 11.62
C LYS A 540 -3.09 41.95 10.84
N LEU A 541 -4.15 41.31 11.31
CA LEU A 541 -5.48 41.41 10.72
C LEU A 541 -6.01 42.83 10.83
N THR A 542 -5.87 43.48 11.98
CA THR A 542 -6.23 44.89 12.15
C THR A 542 -5.45 45.81 11.21
N GLU A 543 -4.14 45.58 11.02
CA GLU A 543 -3.34 46.32 10.03
C GLU A 543 -3.88 46.16 8.58
N ILE A 544 -4.36 44.96 8.23
CA ILE A 544 -4.95 44.68 6.90
C ILE A 544 -6.31 45.36 6.76
N GLU A 545 -7.16 45.32 7.77
CA GLU A 545 -8.47 46.00 7.79
C GLU A 545 -8.32 47.52 7.66
N GLU A 546 -7.40 48.12 8.43
CA GLU A 546 -7.10 49.54 8.39
C GLU A 546 -6.56 49.99 7.02
N SER A 547 -5.90 49.08 6.29
CA SER A 547 -5.43 49.33 4.92
C SER A 547 -6.55 49.28 3.85
N GLY A 548 -7.79 48.96 4.25
CA GLY A 548 -8.96 48.87 3.36
C GLY A 548 -8.97 47.62 2.48
N GLN A 549 -8.17 46.60 2.80
CA GLN A 549 -8.11 45.36 2.05
C GLN A 549 -9.25 44.41 2.43
N VAL A 550 -9.77 43.67 1.44
CA VAL A 550 -10.89 42.73 1.63
C VAL A 550 -10.39 41.47 2.35
N LEU A 551 -10.94 41.18 3.53
CA LEU A 551 -10.67 39.96 4.30
C LEU A 551 -11.48 38.75 3.81
N SER A 552 -11.59 38.56 2.50
CA SER A 552 -12.20 37.36 1.91
C SER A 552 -11.14 36.53 1.17
N ASN A 553 -11.39 35.23 1.08
CA ASN A 553 -10.57 34.34 0.27
C ASN A 553 -11.26 34.11 -1.08
N PRO A 554 -10.69 34.57 -2.21
CA PRO A 554 -11.31 34.45 -3.52
C PRO A 554 -11.67 33.01 -3.94
N LYS A 555 -10.91 32.00 -3.49
CA LYS A 555 -11.23 30.59 -3.77
C LYS A 555 -12.48 30.14 -2.99
N LEU A 556 -12.59 30.51 -1.71
CA LEU A 556 -13.79 30.24 -0.91
C LEU A 556 -15.00 30.99 -1.45
N ASP A 557 -14.83 32.26 -1.83
CA ASP A 557 -15.92 33.06 -2.42
C ASP A 557 -16.46 32.38 -3.69
N LYS A 558 -15.55 31.89 -4.55
CA LYS A 558 -15.94 31.16 -5.76
C LYS A 558 -16.62 29.82 -5.44
N LEU A 559 -16.16 29.09 -4.43
CA LEU A 559 -16.79 27.87 -3.96
C LEU A 559 -18.25 28.13 -3.54
N VAL A 560 -18.48 29.17 -2.74
CA VAL A 560 -19.82 29.56 -2.29
C VAL A 560 -20.70 29.98 -3.46
N GLU A 561 -20.18 30.79 -4.39
CA GLU A 561 -20.89 31.22 -5.60
C GLU A 561 -21.44 30.02 -6.39
N LEU A 562 -20.58 29.03 -6.66
CA LEU A 562 -20.96 27.83 -7.44
C LEU A 562 -21.96 26.96 -6.68
N LEU A 563 -21.76 26.76 -5.37
CA LEU A 563 -22.66 25.98 -4.53
C LEU A 563 -24.05 26.64 -4.42
N LYS A 564 -24.12 27.97 -4.25
CA LYS A 564 -25.40 28.70 -4.18
C LYS A 564 -26.15 28.63 -5.51
N LYS A 565 -25.48 28.91 -6.63
CA LYS A 565 -26.07 28.76 -7.97
C LYS A 565 -26.62 27.36 -8.23
N HIS A 566 -25.97 26.34 -7.66
CA HIS A 566 -26.41 24.94 -7.77
C HIS A 566 -27.57 24.60 -6.82
N ALA A 567 -27.61 25.20 -5.63
CA ALA A 567 -28.64 24.97 -4.63
C ALA A 567 -30.05 25.30 -5.13
N GLU A 568 -30.17 26.23 -6.09
CA GLU A 568 -31.41 26.66 -6.75
C GLU A 568 -32.02 25.61 -7.70
N LYS A 569 -31.27 24.56 -8.07
CA LYS A 569 -31.72 23.52 -9.00
C LYS A 569 -32.59 22.45 -8.30
N SER A 570 -33.48 21.79 -9.04
CA SER A 570 -34.36 20.72 -8.52
C SER A 570 -33.63 19.47 -8.01
N ASN A 571 -32.40 19.23 -8.50
CA ASN A 571 -31.49 18.22 -7.99
C ASN A 571 -30.18 18.91 -7.58
N ASN A 572 -30.03 19.21 -6.30
CA ASN A 572 -29.00 20.12 -5.78
C ASN A 572 -27.88 19.45 -4.96
N ARG A 573 -27.70 18.13 -5.08
CA ARG A 573 -26.60 17.44 -4.39
C ARG A 573 -25.25 17.79 -5.00
N ALA A 574 -24.38 18.38 -4.19
CA ALA A 574 -23.01 18.73 -4.53
C ALA A 574 -22.00 17.94 -3.70
N LEU A 575 -20.90 17.52 -4.32
CA LEU A 575 -19.74 16.91 -3.66
C LEU A 575 -18.53 17.84 -3.85
N ALA A 576 -17.95 18.33 -2.75
CA ALA A 576 -16.73 19.11 -2.74
C ALA A 576 -15.56 18.25 -2.21
N LEU A 577 -14.55 18.04 -3.02
CA LEU A 577 -13.38 17.23 -2.73
C LEU A 577 -12.22 18.14 -2.32
N VAL A 578 -11.57 17.79 -1.20
CA VAL A 578 -10.45 18.54 -0.59
C VAL A 578 -9.29 17.60 -0.29
N GLU A 579 -8.07 18.13 -0.19
CA GLU A 579 -6.88 17.31 0.05
C GLU A 579 -6.84 16.70 1.46
N ARG A 580 -7.27 17.45 2.49
CA ARG A 580 -7.03 17.10 3.90
C ARG A 580 -8.29 17.15 4.74
N THR A 581 -8.29 16.38 5.82
CA THR A 581 -9.44 16.27 6.74
C THR A 581 -9.80 17.58 7.42
N PHE A 582 -8.80 18.42 7.73
CA PHE A 582 -9.03 19.73 8.33
C PHE A 582 -9.78 20.68 7.38
N TYR A 583 -9.43 20.68 6.07
CA TYR A 583 -10.16 21.46 5.07
C TYR A 583 -11.62 21.05 5.02
N ALA A 584 -11.90 19.74 5.09
CA ALA A 584 -13.28 19.24 5.04
C ALA A 584 -14.13 19.79 6.19
N LYS A 585 -13.57 19.79 7.41
CA LYS A 585 -14.24 20.31 8.61
C LYS A 585 -14.41 21.83 8.55
N LYS A 586 -13.34 22.57 8.30
CA LYS A 586 -13.34 24.04 8.33
C LYS A 586 -14.17 24.65 7.20
N ILE A 587 -14.15 24.07 6.01
CA ILE A 587 -15.04 24.48 4.92
C ILE A 587 -16.49 24.14 5.26
N CYS A 588 -16.77 22.99 5.87
CA CYS A 588 -18.13 22.68 6.31
C CYS A 588 -18.65 23.68 7.35
N GLU A 589 -17.85 24.02 8.37
CA GLU A 589 -18.17 25.06 9.37
C GLU A 589 -18.43 26.42 8.72
N PHE A 590 -17.58 26.82 7.77
CA PHE A 590 -17.76 28.06 7.02
C PHE A 590 -19.08 28.08 6.23
N LEU A 591 -19.40 26.97 5.55
CA LEU A 591 -20.61 26.86 4.73
C LEU A 591 -21.90 26.84 5.55
N GLN A 592 -21.86 26.49 6.84
CA GLN A 592 -23.03 26.54 7.73
C GLN A 592 -23.59 27.96 7.91
N ASN A 593 -22.77 28.98 7.66
CA ASN A 593 -23.21 30.39 7.71
C ASN A 593 -24.06 30.80 6.50
N HIS A 594 -24.25 29.91 5.52
CA HIS A 594 -25.09 30.16 4.35
C HIS A 594 -26.37 29.31 4.44
N SER A 595 -27.50 29.98 4.71
CA SER A 595 -28.81 29.34 4.95
C SER A 595 -29.30 28.39 3.85
N GLU A 596 -28.89 28.63 2.61
CA GLU A 596 -29.28 27.87 1.42
C GLU A 596 -28.47 26.57 1.27
N LEU A 597 -27.36 26.45 2.00
CA LEU A 597 -26.47 25.30 1.99
C LEU A 597 -26.65 24.49 3.27
N LYS A 598 -26.80 23.18 3.12
CA LYS A 598 -26.86 22.20 4.21
C LYS A 598 -25.63 21.30 4.11
N PRO A 599 -24.46 21.78 4.57
CA PRO A 599 -23.21 21.07 4.41
C PRO A 599 -23.05 19.95 5.45
N CYS A 600 -22.46 18.83 5.04
CA CYS A 600 -21.89 17.81 5.90
C CYS A 600 -20.48 17.46 5.42
N TRP A 601 -19.66 16.86 6.29
CA TRP A 601 -18.35 16.35 5.90
C TRP A 601 -18.20 14.85 6.17
N LEU A 602 -17.41 14.18 5.34
CA LEU A 602 -17.09 12.76 5.45
C LEU A 602 -15.59 12.56 5.12
N VAL A 603 -14.83 11.93 6.01
CA VAL A 603 -13.38 11.69 5.80
C VAL A 603 -12.98 10.35 6.41
N SER A 604 -11.95 9.68 5.88
CA SER A 604 -11.40 8.48 6.54
C SER A 604 -10.78 8.88 7.88
N GLN A 605 -11.19 8.21 8.95
CA GLN A 605 -10.57 8.41 10.26
C GLN A 605 -9.33 7.53 10.39
N SER A 606 -8.15 8.08 10.12
CA SER A 606 -6.85 7.38 10.28
C SER A 606 -6.47 7.41 11.76
N GLY A 607 -7.10 6.54 12.56
CA GLY A 607 -6.88 6.46 14.00
C GLY A 607 -7.66 5.31 14.66
N VAL A 608 -7.29 5.00 15.91
CA VAL A 608 -7.72 3.84 16.74
C VAL A 608 -9.25 3.75 16.95
N ASP A 609 -10.02 4.80 16.63
CA ASP A 609 -11.47 4.90 16.86
C ASP A 609 -12.38 4.47 15.67
N SER A 610 -11.86 3.68 14.73
CA SER A 610 -12.50 3.29 13.46
C SER A 610 -13.81 2.47 13.55
N LYS A 611 -14.22 1.96 14.72
CA LYS A 611 -15.46 1.18 14.88
C LYS A 611 -16.70 2.01 15.17
N LYS A 612 -16.56 3.09 15.95
CA LYS A 612 -17.69 3.97 16.27
C LYS A 612 -18.11 4.80 15.05
N SER A 613 -17.22 4.99 14.07
CA SER A 613 -17.47 5.86 12.91
C SER A 613 -18.36 5.24 11.83
N ASN A 614 -18.29 3.93 11.55
CA ASN A 614 -19.06 3.33 10.43
C ASN A 614 -20.58 3.57 10.52
N LYS A 615 -21.20 3.48 11.71
CA LYS A 615 -22.64 3.78 11.87
C LYS A 615 -22.97 5.25 11.62
N LYS A 616 -22.06 6.16 12.05
CA LYS A 616 -22.22 7.60 11.86
C LYS A 616 -21.98 7.99 10.39
N GLU A 617 -21.00 7.38 9.74
CA GLU A 617 -20.70 7.53 8.32
C GLU A 617 -21.87 7.02 7.46
N ASP A 618 -22.41 5.84 7.76
CA ASP A 618 -23.59 5.30 7.08
C ASP A 618 -24.82 6.20 7.28
N SER A 619 -24.99 6.77 8.48
CA SER A 619 -26.05 7.75 8.75
C SER A 619 -25.88 9.01 7.91
N ILE A 620 -24.67 9.60 7.87
CA ILE A 620 -24.37 10.79 7.07
C ILE A 620 -24.60 10.51 5.58
N LEU A 621 -24.19 9.34 5.09
CA LEU A 621 -24.43 8.92 3.71
C LEU A 621 -25.92 8.76 3.42
N ASN A 622 -26.71 8.22 4.35
CA ASN A 622 -28.17 8.11 4.22
C ASN A 622 -28.87 9.47 4.29
N ASP A 623 -28.42 10.38 5.15
CA ASP A 623 -28.93 11.74 5.24
C ASP A 623 -28.62 12.54 3.96
N PHE A 624 -27.44 12.32 3.38
CA PHE A 624 -27.09 12.87 2.08
C PHE A 624 -27.91 12.23 0.93
N ARG A 625 -28.17 10.91 0.97
CA ARG A 625 -29.06 10.20 0.02
C ARG A 625 -30.48 10.77 0.04
N THR A 626 -31.01 11.01 1.23
CA THR A 626 -32.38 11.48 1.45
C THR A 626 -32.55 12.99 1.26
N GLY A 627 -31.45 13.73 1.05
CA GLY A 627 -31.48 15.17 0.78
C GLY A 627 -31.55 16.04 2.05
N VAL A 628 -31.29 15.47 3.23
CA VAL A 628 -31.10 16.24 4.47
C VAL A 628 -29.91 17.18 4.32
N TYR A 629 -28.82 16.68 3.74
CA TYR A 629 -27.67 17.46 3.32
C TYR A 629 -27.65 17.60 1.79
N ASN A 630 -27.40 18.81 1.28
CA ASN A 630 -27.26 19.06 -0.15
C ASN A 630 -25.80 19.30 -0.57
N VAL A 631 -24.87 19.50 0.38
CA VAL A 631 -23.44 19.63 0.10
C VAL A 631 -22.65 18.65 0.97
N MET A 632 -21.85 17.78 0.35
CA MET A 632 -20.91 16.91 1.05
C MET A 632 -19.48 17.34 0.78
N ILE A 633 -18.69 17.58 1.84
CA ILE A 633 -17.27 17.88 1.75
C ILE A 633 -16.47 16.64 2.15
N SER A 634 -15.53 16.19 1.32
CA SER A 634 -14.79 14.95 1.57
C SER A 634 -13.36 14.96 1.06
N THR A 635 -12.51 14.11 1.64
CA THR A 635 -11.21 13.76 1.05
C THR A 635 -11.34 12.68 -0.04
N ASP A 636 -10.23 12.38 -0.70
CA ASP A 636 -10.01 11.33 -1.70
C ASP A 636 -10.51 9.92 -1.33
N VAL A 637 -10.68 9.64 -0.04
CA VAL A 637 -11.23 8.39 0.52
C VAL A 637 -12.55 8.00 -0.13
N VAL A 638 -13.35 9.01 -0.48
CA VAL A 638 -14.67 8.89 -1.07
C VAL A 638 -14.62 8.72 -2.60
N GLN A 639 -13.46 8.94 -3.24
CA GLN A 639 -13.28 8.76 -4.69
C GLN A 639 -13.42 7.28 -5.10
N ALA A 640 -12.78 6.36 -4.36
CA ALA A 640 -12.76 4.93 -4.70
C ALA A 640 -13.55 4.05 -3.70
N GLY A 641 -14.62 3.41 -4.17
CA GLY A 641 -15.27 2.30 -3.48
C GLY A 641 -16.32 2.62 -2.39
N LEU A 642 -16.58 3.89 -2.09
CA LEU A 642 -17.76 4.32 -1.31
C LEU A 642 -18.94 4.63 -2.24
N ASP A 643 -20.13 4.16 -1.86
CA ASP A 643 -21.37 4.34 -2.61
C ASP A 643 -22.02 5.69 -2.30
N ILE A 644 -21.41 6.77 -2.79
CA ILE A 644 -22.02 8.11 -2.74
C ILE A 644 -23.17 8.16 -3.74
N PRO A 645 -24.30 8.79 -3.38
CA PRO A 645 -25.33 9.21 -4.32
C PRO A 645 -24.78 9.93 -5.54
N GLU A 646 -25.51 9.85 -6.65
CA GLU A 646 -25.22 10.66 -7.82
C GLU A 646 -25.37 12.15 -7.48
N CYS A 647 -24.30 12.88 -7.74
CA CYS A 647 -24.24 14.32 -7.58
C CYS A 647 -24.44 15.01 -8.92
N SER A 648 -25.06 16.18 -8.86
CA SER A 648 -25.28 17.08 -9.98
C SER A 648 -24.22 18.19 -10.07
N LEU A 649 -23.40 18.32 -9.02
CA LEU A 649 -22.20 19.14 -9.01
C LEU A 649 -21.08 18.38 -8.29
N VAL A 650 -19.91 18.30 -8.90
CA VAL A 650 -18.69 17.82 -8.24
C VAL A 650 -17.61 18.90 -8.38
N LEU A 651 -17.06 19.32 -7.25
CA LEU A 651 -16.08 20.39 -7.13
C LEU A 651 -14.80 19.82 -6.54
N ARG A 652 -13.65 20.08 -7.14
CA ARG A 652 -12.34 19.88 -6.50
C ARG A 652 -11.83 21.23 -6.02
N TYR A 653 -11.61 21.35 -4.72
CA TYR A 653 -11.16 22.58 -4.07
C TYR A 653 -9.65 22.52 -3.83
N ASP A 654 -8.89 23.18 -4.70
CA ASP A 654 -7.44 23.18 -4.80
C ASP A 654 -6.79 21.81 -4.53
N PHE A 655 -7.41 20.78 -5.09
CA PHE A 655 -7.04 19.39 -4.87
C PHE A 655 -7.05 18.64 -6.19
N VAL A 656 -5.89 18.13 -6.60
CA VAL A 656 -5.73 17.34 -7.81
C VAL A 656 -5.09 16.00 -7.46
N PRO A 657 -5.86 14.89 -7.44
CA PRO A 657 -5.30 13.56 -7.31
C PRO A 657 -4.51 13.17 -8.57
N ASP A 658 -4.05 11.93 -8.66
CA ASP A 658 -3.51 11.39 -9.90
C ASP A 658 -4.58 11.27 -11.01
N SER A 659 -4.18 10.79 -12.18
CA SER A 659 -5.07 10.64 -13.34
C SER A 659 -6.26 9.73 -13.03
N ILE A 660 -6.04 8.63 -12.30
CA ILE A 660 -7.08 7.71 -11.84
C ILE A 660 -8.08 8.42 -10.94
N GLY A 661 -7.61 9.04 -9.86
CA GLY A 661 -8.47 9.73 -8.90
C GLY A 661 -9.23 10.89 -9.55
N THR A 662 -8.64 11.55 -10.54
CA THR A 662 -9.27 12.63 -11.31
C THR A 662 -10.46 12.11 -12.12
N VAL A 663 -10.27 11.02 -12.85
CA VAL A 663 -11.38 10.38 -13.59
C VAL A 663 -12.43 9.83 -12.63
N GLN A 664 -12.03 9.19 -11.52
CA GLN A 664 -12.98 8.68 -10.54
C GLN A 664 -13.82 9.79 -9.90
N ALA A 665 -13.22 10.94 -9.60
CA ALA A 665 -13.92 12.13 -9.13
C ALA A 665 -14.90 12.68 -10.17
N ARG A 666 -14.45 12.83 -11.43
CA ARG A 666 -15.30 13.32 -12.54
C ARG A 666 -16.55 12.45 -12.71
N VAL A 667 -16.41 11.14 -12.59
CA VAL A 667 -17.53 10.20 -12.76
C VAL A 667 -18.45 10.12 -11.53
N ARG A 668 -18.28 10.95 -10.49
CA ARG A 668 -19.32 11.14 -9.46
C ARG A 668 -20.39 12.17 -9.87
N ALA A 669 -20.11 12.97 -10.90
CA ALA A 669 -21.08 13.85 -11.54
C ALA A 669 -21.80 13.09 -12.68
N ARG A 670 -22.97 12.50 -12.41
CA ARG A 670 -23.69 11.63 -13.38
C ARG A 670 -25.13 12.02 -13.70
N THR A 671 -25.68 13.01 -13.00
CA THR A 671 -27.04 13.43 -13.29
C THR A 671 -27.04 14.21 -14.60
N VAL A 672 -28.11 14.13 -15.40
CA VAL A 672 -28.25 14.95 -16.61
C VAL A 672 -28.06 16.44 -16.26
N GLY A 673 -27.22 17.15 -17.00
CA GLY A 673 -26.91 18.56 -16.72
C GLY A 673 -25.91 18.79 -15.58
N CYS A 674 -25.13 17.77 -15.20
CA CYS A 674 -24.13 17.91 -14.13
C CYS A 674 -22.93 18.77 -14.53
N ALA A 675 -22.28 19.35 -13.52
CA ALA A 675 -21.07 20.14 -13.67
C ALA A 675 -19.91 19.56 -12.84
N TYR A 676 -18.70 19.67 -13.38
CA TYR A 676 -17.45 19.28 -12.76
C TYR A 676 -16.46 20.44 -12.85
N TYR A 677 -15.98 20.94 -11.70
CA TYR A 677 -15.01 22.03 -11.69
C TYR A 677 -13.82 21.74 -10.80
N LEU A 678 -12.66 22.26 -11.20
CA LEU A 678 -11.49 22.43 -10.34
C LEU A 678 -11.32 23.91 -10.02
N ILE A 679 -11.36 24.28 -8.75
CA ILE A 679 -11.01 25.63 -8.29
C ILE A 679 -9.55 25.62 -7.87
N THR A 680 -8.69 26.39 -8.55
CA THR A 680 -7.25 26.44 -8.24
C THR A 680 -6.64 27.77 -8.70
N THR A 681 -5.33 27.97 -8.52
CA THR A 681 -4.59 29.14 -9.03
C THR A 681 -3.68 28.73 -10.19
N LYS A 682 -3.48 29.63 -11.18
CA LYS A 682 -2.72 29.33 -12.41
C LYS A 682 -1.26 28.92 -12.16
N ASP A 683 -0.68 29.43 -11.09
CA ASP A 683 0.71 29.22 -10.67
C ASP A 683 0.87 28.04 -9.70
N SER A 684 -0.22 27.32 -9.39
CA SER A 684 -0.17 26.18 -8.47
C SER A 684 0.37 24.91 -9.14
N GLN A 685 1.00 24.05 -8.34
CA GLN A 685 1.37 22.70 -8.77
C GLN A 685 0.13 21.87 -9.15
N ASN A 686 -1.02 22.12 -8.50
CA ASN A 686 -2.29 21.47 -8.80
C ASN A 686 -2.78 21.80 -10.22
N TYR A 687 -2.67 23.05 -10.65
CA TYR A 687 -3.03 23.45 -12.02
C TYR A 687 -2.20 22.69 -13.05
N MET A 688 -0.88 22.65 -12.88
CA MET A 688 0.01 21.91 -13.79
C MET A 688 -0.32 20.41 -13.78
N LYS A 689 -0.53 19.82 -12.60
CA LYS A 689 -0.88 18.41 -12.45
C LYS A 689 -2.21 18.06 -13.13
N GLU A 690 -3.20 18.94 -13.10
CA GLU A 690 -4.47 18.71 -13.80
C GLU A 690 -4.30 18.75 -15.32
N LEU A 691 -3.47 19.64 -15.85
CA LEU A 691 -3.14 19.67 -17.27
C LEU A 691 -2.44 18.37 -17.68
N ASP A 692 -1.48 17.90 -16.89
CA ASP A 692 -0.79 16.63 -17.12
C ASP A 692 -1.78 15.45 -17.09
N ASN A 693 -2.69 15.40 -16.11
CA ASN A 693 -3.73 14.37 -16.03
C ASN A 693 -4.62 14.35 -17.27
N ARG A 694 -5.07 15.53 -17.75
CA ARG A 694 -5.91 15.65 -18.96
C ARG A 694 -5.14 15.22 -20.21
N GLN A 695 -3.86 15.56 -20.32
CA GLN A 695 -3.01 15.13 -21.43
C GLN A 695 -2.82 13.61 -21.41
N CYS A 696 -2.53 13.01 -20.25
CA CYS A 696 -2.41 11.56 -20.10
C CYS A 696 -3.70 10.82 -20.52
N GLU A 697 -4.87 11.36 -20.22
CA GLU A 697 -6.15 10.78 -20.68
C GLU A 697 -6.30 10.83 -22.21
N GLN A 698 -5.81 11.88 -22.87
CA GLN A 698 -5.81 12.01 -24.34
C GLN A 698 -4.81 11.04 -24.98
N ASP A 699 -3.57 11.03 -24.50
CA ASP A 699 -2.52 10.14 -24.99
C ASP A 699 -2.93 8.66 -24.88
N LEU A 700 -3.63 8.29 -23.79
CA LEU A 700 -4.15 6.92 -23.62
C LEU A 700 -5.18 6.56 -24.70
N LYS A 701 -6.09 7.47 -25.03
CA LYS A 701 -7.08 7.23 -26.10
C LYS A 701 -6.39 7.02 -27.43
N GLU A 702 -5.42 7.86 -27.77
CA GLU A 702 -4.65 7.75 -29.01
C GLU A 702 -3.89 6.42 -29.08
N VAL A 703 -3.26 5.98 -27.99
CA VAL A 703 -2.58 4.67 -27.93
C VAL A 703 -3.57 3.53 -28.13
N LEU A 704 -4.71 3.55 -27.44
CA LEU A 704 -5.75 2.53 -27.58
C LEU A 704 -6.38 2.50 -28.97
N GLU A 705 -6.55 3.64 -29.63
CA GLU A 705 -7.00 3.75 -31.02
C GLU A 705 -5.96 3.18 -32.00
N THR A 706 -4.69 3.51 -31.80
CA THR A 706 -3.59 2.99 -32.62
C THR A 706 -3.47 1.47 -32.46
N TRP A 707 -3.72 0.94 -31.25
CA TRP A 707 -3.75 -0.50 -30.98
C TRP A 707 -4.87 -1.24 -31.71
N LYS A 708 -5.94 -0.55 -32.12
CA LYS A 708 -6.95 -1.14 -33.02
C LYS A 708 -6.36 -1.53 -34.39
N GLY A 709 -5.15 -1.05 -34.74
CA GLY A 709 -4.45 -1.32 -36.00
C GLY A 709 -3.00 -1.84 -35.92
N ILE A 710 -2.36 -1.88 -34.75
CA ILE A 710 -1.00 -2.46 -34.59
C ILE A 710 -1.08 -4.00 -34.60
N SER A 711 -0.11 -4.66 -35.24
CA SER A 711 -0.02 -6.12 -35.19
C SER A 711 0.10 -6.58 -33.73
N SER A 712 -0.84 -7.40 -33.29
CA SER A 712 -0.93 -7.87 -31.90
C SER A 712 0.38 -8.52 -31.40
N ASP A 713 1.25 -8.92 -32.32
CA ASP A 713 2.42 -9.75 -32.07
C ASP A 713 3.55 -8.98 -31.38
N LEU A 714 3.80 -7.71 -31.74
CA LEU A 714 4.85 -6.92 -31.08
C LEU A 714 4.48 -6.61 -29.62
N PHE A 715 3.21 -6.28 -29.36
CA PHE A 715 2.72 -6.07 -28.00
C PHE A 715 2.74 -7.37 -27.19
N LYS A 716 2.29 -8.49 -27.78
CA LYS A 716 2.39 -9.82 -27.16
C LYS A 716 3.83 -10.16 -26.80
N GLU A 717 4.79 -9.87 -27.68
CA GLU A 717 6.21 -10.09 -27.41
C GLU A 717 6.70 -9.26 -26.21
N GLN A 718 6.30 -7.98 -26.12
CA GLN A 718 6.60 -7.13 -24.97
C GLN A 718 5.99 -7.67 -23.67
N VAL A 719 4.73 -8.10 -23.71
CA VAL A 719 4.05 -8.72 -22.56
C VAL A 719 4.77 -9.98 -22.12
N MET A 720 5.13 -10.88 -23.05
CA MET A 720 5.87 -12.10 -22.72
C MET A 720 7.24 -11.81 -22.09
N LYS A 721 8.02 -10.86 -22.66
CA LYS A 721 9.29 -10.42 -22.06
C LYS A 721 9.09 -9.91 -20.64
N LYS A 722 8.02 -9.14 -20.40
CA LYS A 722 7.69 -8.61 -19.07
C LYS A 722 7.22 -9.69 -18.10
N GLN A 723 6.44 -10.67 -18.54
CA GLN A 723 6.04 -11.81 -17.72
C GLN A 723 7.27 -12.57 -17.21
N THR A 724 8.23 -12.89 -18.08
CA THR A 724 9.46 -13.59 -17.71
C THR A 724 10.28 -12.79 -16.67
N SER A 725 10.42 -11.47 -16.88
CA SER A 725 11.09 -10.57 -15.91
C SER A 725 10.39 -10.59 -14.55
N LEU A 726 9.07 -10.36 -14.53
CA LEU A 726 8.28 -10.30 -13.30
C LEU A 726 8.33 -11.60 -12.51
N ILE A 727 8.20 -12.74 -13.19
CA ILE A 727 8.25 -14.05 -12.51
C ILE A 727 9.62 -14.29 -11.89
N THR A 728 10.70 -13.91 -12.58
CA THR A 728 12.07 -14.03 -12.05
C THR A 728 12.24 -13.16 -10.80
N GLU A 729 11.86 -11.89 -10.87
CA GLU A 729 11.90 -10.95 -9.74
C GLU A 729 11.06 -11.43 -8.55
N TRP A 730 9.87 -11.97 -8.81
CA TRP A 730 8.97 -12.49 -7.78
C TRP A 730 9.53 -13.75 -7.12
N ASN A 731 10.12 -14.67 -7.89
CA ASN A 731 10.79 -15.85 -7.36
C ASN A 731 11.98 -15.49 -6.47
N GLU A 732 12.82 -14.55 -6.89
CA GLU A 732 13.91 -14.05 -6.07
C GLU A 732 13.41 -13.41 -4.78
N SER A 733 12.35 -12.61 -4.86
CA SER A 733 11.74 -11.96 -3.69
C SER A 733 11.18 -12.98 -2.70
N LEU A 734 10.49 -14.01 -3.19
CA LEU A 734 9.96 -15.10 -2.37
C LEU A 734 11.11 -15.90 -1.72
N THR A 735 12.16 -16.20 -2.49
CA THR A 735 13.35 -16.92 -2.00
C THR A 735 14.09 -16.12 -0.93
N LYS A 736 14.31 -14.81 -1.14
CA LYS A 736 14.89 -13.91 -0.15
C LYS A 736 14.07 -13.86 1.13
N THR A 737 12.74 -13.84 1.01
CA THR A 737 11.83 -13.86 2.17
C THR A 737 11.97 -15.16 2.95
N LEU A 738 11.93 -16.31 2.27
CA LEU A 738 12.10 -17.63 2.88
C LEU A 738 13.47 -17.80 3.54
N ILE A 739 14.55 -17.36 2.88
CA ILE A 739 15.91 -17.36 3.46
C ILE A 739 15.94 -16.47 4.69
N THR A 740 15.38 -15.25 4.62
CA THR A 740 15.34 -14.33 5.76
C THR A 740 14.57 -14.94 6.92
N GLU A 741 13.39 -15.51 6.69
CA GLU A 741 12.61 -16.22 7.72
C GLU A 741 13.40 -17.38 8.33
N THR A 742 14.05 -18.19 7.50
CA THR A 742 14.88 -19.35 7.93
C THR A 742 16.14 -18.91 8.68
N THR A 743 16.77 -17.80 8.28
CA THR A 743 17.99 -17.27 8.90
C THR A 743 17.66 -16.54 10.21
N MET A 744 16.53 -15.84 10.27
CA MET A 744 16.04 -15.22 11.50
C MET A 744 15.53 -16.25 12.53
N LEU A 745 15.08 -17.43 12.10
CA LEU A 745 14.80 -18.56 12.99
C LEU A 745 16.07 -19.16 13.62
N LYS A 746 17.24 -18.99 12.98
CA LYS A 746 18.53 -19.47 13.51
C LYS A 746 19.18 -18.54 14.54
N ASN A 747 18.79 -17.26 14.60
CA ASN A 747 19.41 -16.24 15.45
C ASN A 747 18.68 -15.99 16.79
N ILE A 748 18.24 -17.04 17.49
CA ILE A 748 17.62 -16.93 18.83
C ILE A 748 18.70 -17.10 19.92
N GLU A 749 19.76 -16.30 19.82
CA GLU A 749 20.76 -16.16 20.90
C GLU A 749 21.14 -14.69 21.19
N LEU A 750 20.36 -13.74 20.66
CA LEU A 750 20.62 -12.30 20.84
C LEU A 750 20.11 -11.83 22.21
N ILE A 751 21.04 -11.41 23.07
CA ILE A 751 20.75 -10.73 24.34
C ILE A 751 20.52 -9.24 24.04
N GLY A 752 19.43 -8.67 24.52
CA GLY A 752 19.15 -7.25 24.34
C GLY A 752 18.13 -6.69 25.31
N ASP A 753 18.11 -5.37 25.41
CA ASP A 753 17.18 -4.61 26.25
C ASP A 753 16.14 -3.89 25.39
N VAL A 754 14.89 -3.94 25.85
CA VAL A 754 13.79 -3.13 25.33
C VAL A 754 13.66 -1.90 26.23
N LEU A 755 13.84 -0.72 25.65
CA LEU A 755 13.85 0.55 26.36
C LEU A 755 12.75 1.47 25.83
N CYS A 756 12.20 2.33 26.69
CA CYS A 756 11.34 3.44 26.27
C CYS A 756 12.13 4.37 25.33
N ARG A 757 11.58 4.67 24.16
CA ARG A 757 12.26 5.53 23.19
C ARG A 757 12.41 6.96 23.67
N ALA A 758 11.43 7.48 24.39
CA ALA A 758 11.39 8.87 24.83
C ALA A 758 12.40 9.18 25.94
N CYS A 759 12.50 8.33 26.97
CA CYS A 759 13.38 8.59 28.12
C CYS A 759 14.49 7.56 28.34
N GLY A 760 14.51 6.46 27.58
CA GLY A 760 15.50 5.39 27.75
C GLY A 760 15.25 4.45 28.93
N TYR A 761 14.12 4.58 29.63
CA TYR A 761 13.77 3.71 30.76
C TYR A 761 13.67 2.23 30.34
N LEU A 762 14.21 1.32 31.16
CA LEU A 762 14.22 -0.11 30.87
C LEU A 762 12.83 -0.70 31.04
N LEU A 763 12.31 -1.29 29.97
CA LEU A 763 11.00 -1.94 29.94
C LEU A 763 11.13 -3.45 30.18
N GLY A 764 12.09 -4.11 29.52
CA GLY A 764 12.35 -5.53 29.73
C GLY A 764 13.46 -6.06 28.83
N LYS A 765 13.68 -7.38 28.85
CA LYS A 765 14.65 -8.04 27.98
C LYS A 765 14.00 -8.46 26.67
N LEU A 766 14.78 -8.44 25.59
CA LEU A 766 14.32 -8.86 24.27
C LEU A 766 13.90 -10.34 24.26
N SER A 767 14.59 -11.19 25.04
CA SER A 767 14.25 -12.61 25.21
C SER A 767 12.88 -12.85 25.85
N GLN A 768 12.31 -11.84 26.52
CA GLN A 768 10.98 -11.92 27.15
C GLN A 768 9.87 -11.44 26.22
N VAL A 769 10.18 -10.92 25.03
CA VAL A 769 9.16 -10.47 24.09
C VAL A 769 8.48 -11.69 23.47
N ARG A 770 7.14 -11.67 23.41
CA ARG A 770 6.30 -12.69 22.79
C ARG A 770 5.34 -12.06 21.78
N GLN A 771 4.97 -12.84 20.78
CA GLN A 771 3.96 -12.45 19.78
C GLN A 771 2.67 -13.25 19.97
N HIS A 772 1.53 -12.57 20.04
CA HIS A 772 0.20 -13.20 20.00
C HIS A 772 -0.67 -12.49 18.94
N GLY A 773 -1.04 -13.22 17.88
CA GLY A 773 -1.65 -12.61 16.70
C GLY A 773 -0.72 -11.57 16.07
N GLN A 774 -1.14 -10.31 16.08
CA GLN A 774 -0.34 -9.16 15.62
C GLN A 774 0.24 -8.31 16.78
N SER A 775 -0.06 -8.67 18.02
CA SER A 775 0.39 -7.96 19.22
C SER A 775 1.73 -8.52 19.70
N TYR A 776 2.61 -7.62 20.14
CA TYR A 776 3.94 -7.94 20.69
C TYR A 776 4.05 -7.36 22.09
N PHE A 777 4.37 -8.17 23.09
CA PHE A 777 4.42 -7.73 24.49
C PHE A 777 5.55 -8.41 25.26
N ILE A 778 5.94 -7.84 26.39
CA ILE A 778 6.95 -8.39 27.29
C ILE A 778 6.22 -9.33 28.29
N SER A 779 6.66 -10.58 28.35
CA SER A 779 6.11 -11.63 29.23
C SER A 779 6.77 -11.66 30.62
N ASP A 780 7.47 -10.59 31.01
CA ASP A 780 8.12 -10.44 32.31
C ASP A 780 7.07 -10.09 33.39
N HIS A 781 7.08 -10.80 34.52
CA HIS A 781 6.20 -10.54 35.66
C HIS A 781 6.37 -9.11 36.19
N ASP A 782 7.62 -8.62 36.20
CA ASP A 782 7.94 -7.27 36.66
C ASP A 782 7.59 -6.17 35.65
N PHE A 783 7.12 -6.52 34.45
CA PHE A 783 6.77 -5.52 33.44
C PHE A 783 5.66 -4.59 33.95
N TYR A 784 4.71 -5.11 34.72
CA TYR A 784 3.64 -4.33 35.35
C TYR A 784 4.19 -3.19 36.22
N ASN A 785 5.25 -3.47 36.98
CA ASN A 785 5.91 -2.48 37.85
C ASN A 785 6.68 -1.39 37.08
N ARG A 786 6.85 -1.56 35.77
CA ARG A 786 7.60 -0.64 34.88
C ARG A 786 6.68 0.19 33.99
N ILE A 787 5.37 0.05 34.14
CA ILE A 787 4.35 0.80 33.40
C ILE A 787 3.34 1.46 34.34
N GLU A 788 2.62 2.45 33.83
CA GLU A 788 1.48 3.07 34.51
C GLU A 788 0.24 2.84 33.62
N GLU A 789 -0.85 2.34 34.20
CA GLU A 789 -2.08 2.07 33.47
C GLU A 789 -3.01 3.28 33.45
N LYS A 790 -3.56 3.57 32.28
CA LYS A 790 -4.65 4.52 32.11
C LYS A 790 -5.89 3.80 31.58
N VAL A 791 -6.81 3.50 32.48
CA VAL A 791 -8.07 2.81 32.14
C VAL A 791 -8.97 3.74 31.33
N SER A 792 -9.55 3.20 30.26
CA SER A 792 -10.53 3.91 29.44
C SER A 792 -11.90 3.89 30.12
N SER A 793 -12.60 5.03 30.11
CA SER A 793 -14.01 5.08 30.54
C SER A 793 -14.95 4.29 29.63
N GLU A 794 -14.50 3.96 28.41
CA GLU A 794 -15.21 3.15 27.43
C GLU A 794 -14.25 2.10 26.84
N PRO A 795 -14.25 0.85 27.36
CA PRO A 795 -13.42 -0.20 26.80
C PRO A 795 -13.89 -0.59 25.39
N GLN A 796 -12.95 -0.85 24.49
CA GLN A 796 -13.23 -1.14 23.08
C GLN A 796 -13.01 -2.62 22.78
N GLU A 797 -13.97 -3.26 22.12
CA GLU A 797 -13.87 -4.69 21.79
C GLU A 797 -13.33 -4.92 20.38
N TYR A 798 -12.31 -5.78 20.27
CA TYR A 798 -11.64 -6.22 19.05
C TYR A 798 -11.60 -7.75 18.97
N LEU A 799 -12.47 -8.35 18.17
CA LEU A 799 -12.59 -9.81 17.99
C LEU A 799 -12.80 -10.50 19.35
N LYS A 800 -11.79 -11.24 19.80
CA LYS A 800 -11.73 -11.95 21.08
C LYS A 800 -10.87 -11.20 22.09
N THR A 801 -10.66 -9.90 21.90
CA THR A 801 -9.80 -9.06 22.73
C THR A 801 -10.58 -7.82 23.18
N LEU A 802 -10.52 -7.49 24.46
CA LEU A 802 -11.08 -6.27 25.03
C LEU A 802 -9.94 -5.29 25.32
N VAL A 803 -9.95 -4.13 24.67
CA VAL A 803 -9.00 -3.05 24.93
C VAL A 803 -9.55 -2.19 26.06
N THR A 804 -8.90 -2.22 27.21
CA THR A 804 -9.39 -1.61 28.46
C THR A 804 -8.73 -0.27 28.79
N GLY A 805 -7.67 0.12 28.08
CA GLY A 805 -6.95 1.34 28.36
C GLY A 805 -5.62 1.45 27.62
N LYS A 806 -4.74 2.32 28.13
CA LYS A 806 -3.40 2.57 27.60
C LYS A 806 -2.33 2.27 28.65
N ALA A 807 -1.21 1.70 28.19
CA ALA A 807 -0.02 1.51 29.00
C ALA A 807 0.96 2.65 28.76
N LEU A 808 1.36 3.34 29.82
CA LEU A 808 2.30 4.45 29.81
C LEU A 808 3.65 4.01 30.41
N CYS A 809 4.73 4.68 30.02
CA CYS A 809 6.04 4.48 30.61
C CYS A 809 6.04 4.83 32.10
N GLY A 810 6.41 3.89 32.98
CA GLY A 810 6.42 4.07 34.44
C GLY A 810 7.55 4.98 34.99
N SER A 811 8.36 5.58 34.11
CA SER A 811 9.35 6.58 34.53
C SER A 811 8.64 7.89 34.95
N LYS A 812 8.94 8.38 36.16
CA LYS A 812 8.28 9.52 36.83
C LYS A 812 8.06 10.77 35.97
N ASN A 813 8.95 11.04 35.00
CA ASN A 813 8.90 12.25 34.17
C ASN A 813 8.64 11.96 32.68
N CYS A 814 8.24 10.74 32.30
CA CYS A 814 8.11 10.35 30.90
C CYS A 814 6.66 10.16 30.44
N ARG A 815 5.92 9.24 31.08
CA ARG A 815 4.53 8.88 30.75
C ARG A 815 4.22 8.70 29.25
N THR A 816 5.22 8.39 28.44
CA THR A 816 5.03 8.16 27.00
C THR A 816 4.16 6.93 26.79
N GLU A 817 3.19 7.01 25.88
CA GLU A 817 2.32 5.90 25.54
C GLU A 817 3.13 4.76 24.90
N LEU A 818 3.21 3.63 25.61
CA LEU A 818 3.88 2.42 25.15
C LEU A 818 2.95 1.55 24.32
N GLY A 819 1.65 1.57 24.59
CA GLY A 819 0.65 0.86 23.81
C GLY A 819 -0.71 0.74 24.50
N CYS A 820 -1.51 -0.26 24.11
CA CYS A 820 -2.86 -0.46 24.61
C CYS A 820 -2.92 -1.66 25.56
N ILE A 821 -3.78 -1.61 26.57
CA ILE A 821 -4.05 -2.72 27.49
C ILE A 821 -5.08 -3.64 26.83
N GLN A 822 -4.79 -4.93 26.71
CA GLN A 822 -5.64 -5.91 26.03
C GLN A 822 -5.96 -7.11 26.93
N VAL A 823 -7.23 -7.48 27.04
CA VAL A 823 -7.72 -8.66 27.77
C VAL A 823 -8.27 -9.68 26.77
N LEU A 824 -7.77 -10.91 26.78
CA LEU A 824 -8.17 -11.95 25.83
C LEU A 824 -9.38 -12.73 26.34
N LYS A 825 -10.50 -12.69 25.62
CA LYS A 825 -11.79 -13.30 25.99
C LYS A 825 -11.80 -14.81 25.99
N ASP A 826 -10.99 -15.45 25.15
CA ASP A 826 -10.86 -16.93 25.13
C ASP A 826 -10.28 -17.46 26.45
N TYR A 827 -9.67 -16.57 27.24
CA TYR A 827 -9.00 -16.89 28.49
C TYR A 827 -9.53 -15.98 29.59
N GLN A 828 -10.78 -16.20 30.02
CA GLN A 828 -11.47 -15.38 31.04
C GLN A 828 -10.72 -15.28 32.39
N LYS A 829 -9.62 -16.03 32.59
CA LYS A 829 -8.77 -16.03 33.79
C LYS A 829 -7.32 -15.50 33.56
N ILE A 830 -6.96 -14.99 32.38
CA ILE A 830 -5.59 -14.50 32.12
C ILE A 830 -5.47 -12.99 32.39
N SER A 831 -4.37 -12.59 33.03
CA SER A 831 -3.94 -11.20 33.25
C SER A 831 -3.92 -10.38 31.94
N PRO A 832 -4.18 -9.07 31.97
CA PRO A 832 -4.09 -8.23 30.78
C PRO A 832 -2.69 -8.34 30.13
N ILE A 833 -2.65 -8.39 28.80
CA ILE A 833 -1.42 -8.25 28.03
C ILE A 833 -1.23 -6.77 27.64
N TYR A 834 0.03 -6.37 27.53
CA TYR A 834 0.41 -4.98 27.22
C TYR A 834 1.18 -4.90 25.90
N PRO A 835 0.48 -4.97 24.76
CA PRO A 835 1.09 -4.77 23.45
C PRO A 835 1.89 -3.46 23.38
N LEU A 836 3.13 -3.56 22.92
CA LEU A 836 4.05 -2.44 22.72
C LEU A 836 3.97 -1.91 21.29
N LYS A 837 3.84 -0.60 21.15
CA LYS A 837 4.05 0.14 19.90
C LYS A 837 5.54 0.15 19.57
N CYS A 838 5.89 -0.40 18.42
CA CYS A 838 7.28 -0.47 17.96
C CYS A 838 7.96 0.91 17.92
N GLU A 839 7.21 1.95 17.53
CA GLU A 839 7.72 3.33 17.48
C GLU A 839 8.00 3.96 18.85
N SER A 840 7.36 3.45 19.92
CA SER A 840 7.52 3.94 21.30
C SER A 840 8.71 3.32 22.04
N ILE A 841 9.39 2.33 21.43
CA ILE A 841 10.51 1.61 22.03
C ILE A 841 11.79 1.75 21.20
N LYS A 842 12.93 1.49 21.85
CA LYS A 842 14.23 1.27 21.21
C LYS A 842 14.83 -0.01 21.75
N ILE A 843 15.50 -0.78 20.90
CA ILE A 843 16.09 -2.06 21.29
C ILE A 843 17.60 -1.91 21.30
N LYS A 844 18.22 -2.21 22.44
CA LYS A 844 19.67 -2.21 22.59
C LYS A 844 20.15 -3.65 22.55
N LEU A 845 20.75 -4.07 21.44
CA LEU A 845 21.38 -5.38 21.30
C LEU A 845 22.80 -5.34 21.83
N ILE A 846 23.24 -6.44 22.41
CA ILE A 846 24.62 -6.68 22.83
C ILE A 846 25.09 -7.94 22.13
N GLU A 847 26.07 -7.83 21.24
CA GLU A 847 26.71 -8.99 20.61
C GLU A 847 27.51 -9.77 21.66
N LYS A 848 27.21 -11.06 21.85
CA LYS A 848 27.86 -11.92 22.87
C LYS A 848 29.37 -12.03 22.67
N GLU A 849 29.84 -12.08 21.43
CA GLU A 849 31.25 -12.35 21.11
C GLU A 849 32.13 -11.10 21.15
N THR A 850 31.58 -9.94 20.75
CA THR A 850 32.34 -8.69 20.61
C THR A 850 32.06 -7.69 21.73
N GLY A 851 30.97 -7.89 22.48
CA GLY A 851 30.46 -6.91 23.44
C GLY A 851 29.93 -5.62 22.79
N LYS A 852 29.84 -5.57 21.46
CA LYS A 852 29.45 -4.38 20.73
C LYS A 852 27.96 -4.10 20.93
N GLU A 853 27.65 -2.87 21.33
CA GLU A 853 26.29 -2.43 21.52
C GLU A 853 25.71 -1.87 20.22
N GLN A 854 24.53 -2.32 19.83
CA GLN A 854 23.81 -1.80 18.67
C GLN A 854 22.42 -1.33 19.09
N ILE A 855 22.07 -0.10 18.74
CA ILE A 855 20.72 0.46 18.99
C ILE A 855 19.88 0.32 17.72
N ILE A 856 18.72 -0.33 17.84
CA ILE A 856 17.74 -0.53 16.79
C ILE A 856 16.52 0.37 17.05
N LEU A 857 16.22 1.20 16.06
CA LEU A 857 15.04 2.05 15.99
C LEU A 857 14.26 1.71 14.72
N LYS A 858 13.09 1.08 14.87
CA LYS A 858 12.20 0.76 13.75
C LYS A 858 10.80 1.28 14.07
N LYS A 859 10.03 1.58 13.01
CA LYS A 859 8.61 1.98 13.14
C LYS A 859 7.66 0.79 13.21
N LYS A 860 8.09 -0.40 12.77
CA LYS A 860 7.26 -1.60 12.67
C LYS A 860 8.00 -2.84 13.16
N TRP A 861 7.31 -3.70 13.92
CA TRP A 861 7.85 -4.97 14.41
C TRP A 861 8.34 -5.89 13.28
N LYS A 862 7.61 -5.94 12.15
CA LYS A 862 8.01 -6.71 10.95
C LYS A 862 9.35 -6.28 10.31
N LYS A 863 9.87 -5.11 10.66
CA LYS A 863 11.17 -4.60 10.18
C LYS A 863 12.31 -4.86 11.18
N MET A 864 12.04 -5.56 12.28
CA MET A 864 13.09 -5.97 13.21
C MET A 864 13.98 -7.03 12.56
N PRO A 865 15.30 -7.01 12.81
CA PRO A 865 16.24 -7.95 12.20
C PRO A 865 16.23 -9.35 12.85
N PHE A 866 15.20 -9.67 13.62
CA PHE A 866 15.05 -10.94 14.35
C PHE A 866 13.58 -11.33 14.43
N THR A 867 13.32 -12.63 14.61
CA THR A 867 11.98 -13.15 14.88
C THR A 867 11.66 -13.08 16.36
N ILE A 868 10.37 -12.91 16.68
CA ILE A 868 9.88 -12.94 18.06
C ILE A 868 9.09 -14.24 18.21
N PRO A 869 9.39 -15.07 19.22
CA PRO A 869 8.67 -16.32 19.42
C PRO A 869 7.18 -16.05 19.65
N LEU A 870 6.35 -16.88 19.02
CA LEU A 870 4.91 -16.89 19.28
C LEU A 870 4.68 -17.30 20.73
N LEU A 871 3.63 -16.75 21.33
CA LEU A 871 3.13 -17.23 22.60
C LEU A 871 2.58 -18.65 22.37
N GLU A 872 3.32 -19.66 22.82
CA GLU A 872 2.84 -21.03 22.87
C GLU A 872 1.78 -21.12 23.95
N ILE A 873 0.51 -21.10 23.53
CA ILE A 873 -0.60 -21.46 24.40
C ILE A 873 -0.83 -22.96 24.17
N PRO A 874 -0.50 -23.85 25.12
CA PRO A 874 -0.74 -25.27 24.93
C PRO A 874 -2.23 -25.50 24.69
N CYS A 875 -2.55 -25.95 23.47
CA CYS A 875 -3.88 -26.38 23.09
C CYS A 875 -4.13 -27.75 23.73
N THR A 876 -4.50 -27.77 25.00
CA THR A 876 -5.04 -28.99 25.63
C THR A 876 -6.55 -28.84 25.74
N GLN A 877 -7.25 -29.63 24.93
CA GLN A 877 -8.63 -29.98 25.21
C GLN A 877 -8.67 -30.64 26.59
N ASN A 878 -9.52 -30.12 27.47
CA ASN A 878 -9.85 -30.68 28.78
C ASN A 878 -8.65 -30.85 29.73
N ASN A 879 -8.33 -29.80 30.50
CA ASN A 879 -8.11 -29.88 31.95
C ASN A 879 -7.86 -28.46 32.48
N ASP A 880 -8.70 -28.02 33.42
CA ASP A 880 -8.63 -26.71 34.10
C ASP A 880 -7.43 -26.56 35.06
N ASP A 881 -6.51 -27.54 35.12
CA ASP A 881 -5.54 -27.66 36.22
C ASP A 881 -4.05 -27.57 35.83
N ILE A 882 -3.67 -27.16 34.61
CA ILE A 882 -2.24 -27.13 34.19
C ILE A 882 -1.66 -25.71 34.05
N PHE A 883 -2.43 -24.64 34.29
CA PHE A 883 -1.94 -23.26 34.14
C PHE A 883 -1.41 -22.59 35.42
N TYR A 884 -1.40 -23.29 36.56
CA TYR A 884 -0.96 -22.71 37.84
C TYR A 884 0.57 -22.52 37.94
N ASP A 885 1.39 -23.32 37.26
CA ASP A 885 2.85 -23.29 37.48
C ASP A 885 3.61 -22.11 36.83
N ALA A 886 2.98 -21.30 35.96
CA ALA A 886 3.65 -20.15 35.30
C ALA A 886 3.17 -18.77 35.80
N PHE A 887 2.07 -18.72 36.56
CA PHE A 887 1.42 -17.47 37.01
C PHE A 887 0.92 -17.55 38.45
N ASP A 888 1.55 -18.38 39.30
CA ASP A 888 1.21 -18.41 40.71
C ASP A 888 1.81 -17.22 41.48
N ILE A 889 0.93 -16.59 42.26
CA ILE A 889 1.16 -15.59 43.32
C ILE A 889 1.13 -14.11 42.87
N LEU A 890 -0.09 -13.58 42.73
CA LEU A 890 -0.39 -12.22 43.22
C LEU A 890 -0.48 -12.27 44.76
N PRO A 891 0.11 -11.33 45.52
CA PRO A 891 -0.26 -11.14 46.90
C PRO A 891 -1.71 -10.67 46.95
N SER A 892 -2.53 -11.34 47.76
CA SER A 892 -3.84 -10.86 48.13
C SER A 892 -3.69 -9.63 49.03
N ASP A 893 -3.81 -8.44 48.46
CA ASP A 893 -4.31 -7.21 49.11
C ASP A 893 -4.72 -6.17 48.04
#